data_AF-A0A485LRF2-F1
#
_entry.id   AF-A0A485LRF2-F1
#
_cell.length_a   1.000
_cell.length_b   1.000
_cell.length_c   1.000
_cell.angle_alpha   90.00
_cell.angle_beta   90.00
_cell.angle_gamma   90.00
#
_symmetry.space_group_name_H-M   'P 1'
#
loop_
_entity.id
_entity.type
_entity.pdbx_description
1 polymer ?
#
loop_
_entity_poly.entity_id
_entity_poly.type
_entity_poly.pdbx_seq_one_letter_code
_entity_poly.pdbx_strand_id
1 'polypeptide(L)'
;MVTRGIATLVLFVYVLAGPPSRVIVQAQPPISVSLGAGYRVDNRLLQPTNLSAVLWRSASIFQSDAVAIRVHFANLSLPPGLSLVARTLANHATNLSSYFLSSAVANVHSPRLFARFITLELIVDALVLTNGTRMSSAATNTLFSSSVSPLAVVVDKYDYVTSTDTASTSSYLEQGCGTVDSSQHAVCAYDPTTLATMYTYSRAVVRIVVALRNGGTASCTGWLWGSAGHVLTTSHCVGTSDWHAVVVADLRLGSVDDARTAQFEFAADAPWCQSSLSVTCGGVTEAITSTWITSNSALDYTLLRLPPSFTSLVQRYGYLRATTEAPAVGTPIYIPQHPRGGCKLVSATTDKGNRTTIRGVNGKGCDLQDGYFRGGVVYDSDTDRGSSGAPVLHADTHAVVALHYCGGEACQNAGIPLAKIIADLNVSGVPLPPDGLASSPPPPLVAYADPRLATPDDWSHTNLAYRSPPLQGVVRRLGNPKKPYLTSVDIVEVTVTVPTQVIVDVLASEFDPESLACFDLVHDCRITSFQATLYIFSKFKNVTYKAYSNAGVTRARFPYEGRLDGSIASADPYLVADLPPGTHVVAIGGMGLGLNDAIAGVNTYRYVDLLEGNTVNSDATASAAYQLTISSSAPITLWRPPPTQSMSTVPNCTWAQVEATCAGDATTQ
;
A
#
# COMPACT_ATOMS: atom_id res chain seq x y z
N MET A 1 34.39 26.23 -53.55
CA MET A 1 33.18 25.89 -52.78
C MET A 1 33.52 24.77 -51.81
N VAL A 2 32.85 24.72 -50.67
CA VAL A 2 33.07 23.87 -49.47
C VAL A 2 33.90 24.55 -48.37
N THR A 3 33.18 25.27 -47.51
CA THR A 3 33.55 25.71 -46.16
C THR A 3 33.53 24.51 -45.21
N ARG A 4 34.58 24.37 -44.37
CA ARG A 4 34.64 23.38 -43.27
C ARG A 4 34.05 23.98 -42.00
N GLY A 5 32.95 23.43 -41.52
CA GLY A 5 32.35 23.72 -40.22
C GLY A 5 32.92 22.81 -39.13
N ILE A 6 33.20 23.40 -37.98
CA ILE A 6 33.63 22.74 -36.74
C ILE A 6 32.41 21.99 -36.17
N ALA A 7 32.51 20.67 -36.04
CA ALA A 7 31.50 19.85 -35.39
C ALA A 7 31.83 19.73 -33.90
N THR A 8 31.01 20.37 -33.07
CA THR A 8 30.99 20.19 -31.61
C THR A 8 30.49 18.78 -31.31
N LEU A 9 31.36 17.95 -30.75
CA LEU A 9 31.04 16.61 -30.28
C LEU A 9 30.22 16.72 -28.99
N VAL A 10 28.89 16.71 -29.10
CA VAL A 10 27.98 16.58 -27.96
C VAL A 10 27.95 15.11 -27.56
N LEU A 11 28.65 14.78 -26.47
CA LEU A 11 28.59 13.47 -25.84
C LEU A 11 27.22 13.33 -25.15
N PHE A 12 26.27 12.69 -25.82
CA PHE A 12 25.01 12.28 -25.21
C PHE A 12 25.30 11.17 -24.18
N VAL A 13 25.38 11.55 -22.91
CA VAL A 13 25.27 10.58 -21.81
C VAL A 13 23.79 10.21 -21.72
N TYR A 14 23.45 9.01 -22.20
CA TYR A 14 22.16 8.40 -21.99
C TYR A 14 21.99 8.09 -20.50
N VAL A 15 21.26 8.93 -19.77
CA VAL A 15 20.65 8.53 -18.50
C VAL A 15 19.34 7.82 -18.85
N LEU A 16 19.37 6.49 -18.84
CA LEU A 16 18.26 5.64 -19.24
C LEU A 16 17.12 5.70 -18.22
N ALA A 17 16.09 6.50 -18.50
CA ALA A 17 14.83 6.54 -17.77
C ALA A 17 14.24 5.13 -17.53
N GLY A 18 13.92 4.81 -16.27
CA GLY A 18 12.99 3.73 -15.93
C GLY A 18 11.53 4.17 -16.09
N PRO A 19 10.58 3.26 -16.30
CA PRO A 19 9.20 3.62 -16.67
C PRO A 19 8.44 4.27 -15.50
N PRO A 20 7.39 5.07 -15.79
CA PRO A 20 6.47 5.57 -14.78
C PRO A 20 5.84 4.38 -14.04
N SER A 21 6.00 4.33 -12.71
CA SER A 21 5.55 3.21 -11.85
C SER A 21 4.02 3.10 -11.69
N ARG A 22 3.22 3.65 -12.61
CA ARG A 22 1.76 3.71 -12.50
C ARG A 22 1.10 3.60 -13.86
N VAL A 23 0.05 2.81 -13.92
CA VAL A 23 -0.82 2.76 -15.11
C VAL A 23 -1.95 3.74 -14.89
N ILE A 24 -1.90 4.86 -15.61
CA ILE A 24 -3.08 5.74 -15.74
C ILE A 24 -4.06 4.99 -16.63
N VAL A 25 -5.20 4.59 -16.08
CA VAL A 25 -6.25 3.96 -16.85
C VAL A 25 -7.33 5.01 -17.06
N GLN A 26 -7.61 5.32 -18.32
CA GLN A 26 -8.82 6.06 -18.66
C GLN A 26 -10.00 5.20 -18.22
N ALA A 27 -10.92 5.77 -17.44
CA ALA A 27 -12.10 5.03 -17.05
C ALA A 27 -12.79 4.54 -18.34
N GLN A 28 -13.19 3.26 -18.36
CA GLN A 28 -14.31 2.79 -19.21
C GLN A 28 -15.41 3.87 -19.22
N PRO A 29 -16.13 4.10 -20.34
CA PRO A 29 -16.71 5.39 -20.75
C PRO A 29 -17.06 6.32 -19.59
N PRO A 30 -16.63 7.61 -19.64
CA PRO A 30 -16.54 8.50 -18.48
C PRO A 30 -17.72 8.30 -17.53
N ILE A 31 -17.43 7.97 -16.27
CA ILE A 31 -18.44 7.85 -15.24
C ILE A 31 -18.89 9.29 -14.95
N SER A 32 -19.87 9.75 -15.72
CA SER A 32 -20.39 11.10 -15.67
C SER A 32 -21.83 11.09 -15.19
N VAL A 33 -22.09 11.82 -14.12
CA VAL A 33 -23.43 12.29 -13.77
C VAL A 33 -23.41 13.79 -13.90
N SER A 34 -24.10 14.30 -14.91
CA SER A 34 -24.41 15.72 -15.06
C SER A 34 -25.93 15.84 -14.99
N LEU A 35 -26.46 16.31 -13.87
CA LEU A 35 -27.88 16.62 -13.77
C LEU A 35 -28.05 18.09 -14.17
N GLY A 36 -28.73 18.32 -15.29
CA GLY A 36 -29.15 19.67 -15.68
C GLY A 36 -30.13 20.26 -14.66
N ALA A 37 -30.31 21.58 -14.70
CA ALA A 37 -31.28 22.28 -13.87
C ALA A 37 -32.69 21.65 -14.04
N GLY A 38 -33.25 21.07 -12.96
CA GLY A 38 -34.61 20.49 -12.96
C GLY A 38 -34.75 19.01 -12.61
N TYR A 39 -33.71 18.32 -12.12
CA TYR A 39 -33.87 16.94 -11.62
C TYR A 39 -34.75 16.91 -10.36
N ARG A 40 -35.87 16.16 -10.41
CA ARG A 40 -36.73 15.91 -9.25
C ARG A 40 -36.34 14.57 -8.61
N VAL A 41 -35.79 14.62 -7.40
CA VAL A 41 -35.65 13.41 -6.56
C VAL A 41 -37.05 12.91 -6.20
N ASP A 42 -37.31 11.62 -6.39
CA ASP A 42 -38.59 11.01 -5.99
C ASP A 42 -38.76 11.16 -4.47
N ASN A 43 -39.77 11.93 -4.04
CA ASN A 43 -40.09 12.14 -2.63
C ASN A 43 -40.41 10.84 -1.87
N ARG A 44 -40.65 9.72 -2.58
CA ARG A 44 -40.81 8.38 -1.96
C ARG A 44 -39.50 7.81 -1.41
N LEU A 45 -38.33 8.27 -1.89
CA LEU A 45 -37.01 7.84 -1.40
C LEU A 45 -36.60 8.52 -0.07
N LEU A 46 -37.37 9.51 0.39
CA LEU A 46 -37.08 10.36 1.56
C LEU A 46 -38.07 10.12 2.70
N GLN A 47 -38.49 8.87 2.91
CA GLN A 47 -39.31 8.54 4.07
C GLN A 47 -38.51 8.70 5.36
N PRO A 48 -39.13 9.22 6.45
CA PRO A 48 -38.45 9.59 7.70
C PRO A 48 -37.88 8.42 8.51
N THR A 49 -37.82 7.21 7.95
CA THR A 49 -37.37 5.99 8.62
C THR A 49 -35.98 5.52 8.19
N ASN A 50 -35.37 6.11 7.15
CA ASN A 50 -34.01 5.74 6.71
C ASN A 50 -33.05 6.93 6.74
N LEU A 51 -32.11 6.85 7.68
CA LEU A 51 -30.86 7.60 7.72
C LEU A 51 -30.09 7.36 6.41
N SER A 52 -29.64 8.42 5.73
CA SER A 52 -28.81 8.43 4.51
C SER A 52 -29.34 7.60 3.32
N ALA A 53 -30.08 8.25 2.40
CA ALA A 53 -30.53 7.62 1.15
C ALA A 53 -29.50 7.75 0.02
N VAL A 54 -29.24 6.65 -0.71
CA VAL A 54 -28.38 6.62 -1.91
C VAL A 54 -29.20 7.08 -3.13
N LEU A 55 -28.77 8.16 -3.78
CA LEU A 55 -29.42 8.73 -4.98
C LEU A 55 -28.88 8.16 -6.28
N TRP A 56 -27.58 7.87 -6.31
CA TRP A 56 -26.90 7.34 -7.48
C TRP A 56 -25.74 6.45 -7.05
N ARG A 57 -25.44 5.45 -7.88
CA ARG A 57 -24.32 4.53 -7.71
C ARG A 57 -23.63 4.33 -9.06
N SER A 58 -22.31 4.43 -9.09
CA SER A 58 -21.51 4.19 -10.30
C SER A 58 -21.42 2.71 -10.65
N ALA A 59 -20.93 2.40 -11.86
CA ALA A 59 -20.28 1.11 -12.10
C ALA A 59 -19.05 0.97 -11.18
N SER A 60 -18.68 -0.26 -10.82
CA SER A 60 -17.49 -0.48 -10.00
C SER A 60 -16.21 -0.25 -10.79
N ILE A 61 -15.27 0.46 -10.17
CA ILE A 61 -13.88 0.52 -10.59
C ILE A 61 -13.20 -0.70 -9.97
N PHE A 62 -12.58 -1.53 -10.80
CA PHE A 62 -11.93 -2.77 -10.38
C PHE A 62 -10.53 -2.88 -10.95
N GLN A 63 -9.56 -3.13 -10.08
CA GLN A 63 -8.23 -3.59 -10.47
C GLN A 63 -7.74 -4.68 -9.53
N SER A 64 -7.45 -5.86 -10.08
CA SER A 64 -7.21 -7.08 -9.29
C SER A 64 -5.90 -7.04 -8.50
N ASP A 65 -4.86 -6.42 -9.05
CA ASP A 65 -3.55 -6.30 -8.41
C ASP A 65 -3.30 -4.95 -7.75
N ALA A 66 -4.34 -4.11 -7.64
CA ALA A 66 -4.25 -2.87 -6.88
C ALA A 66 -4.13 -3.16 -5.37
N VAL A 67 -3.27 -2.38 -4.73
CA VAL A 67 -3.18 -2.16 -3.29
C VAL A 67 -4.00 -0.92 -2.90
N ALA A 68 -3.95 0.11 -3.75
CA ALA A 68 -4.78 1.30 -3.61
C ALA A 68 -5.17 1.85 -4.98
N ILE A 69 -6.32 2.50 -5.04
CA ILE A 69 -6.85 3.17 -6.22
C ILE A 69 -7.11 4.64 -5.87
N ARG A 70 -6.92 5.52 -6.84
CA ARG A 70 -7.20 6.94 -6.73
C ARG A 70 -8.00 7.41 -7.93
N VAL A 71 -9.08 8.15 -7.68
CA VAL A 71 -9.99 8.61 -8.72
C VAL A 71 -9.68 10.06 -9.05
N HIS A 72 -9.59 10.40 -10.33
CA HIS A 72 -9.50 11.78 -10.79
C HIS A 72 -10.90 12.33 -11.11
N PHE A 73 -11.19 13.50 -10.58
CA PHE A 73 -12.38 14.27 -10.88
C PHE A 73 -11.99 15.42 -11.79
N ALA A 74 -12.33 15.31 -13.08
CA ALA A 74 -12.24 16.44 -14.01
C ALA A 74 -13.14 17.60 -13.53
N ASN A 75 -14.32 17.26 -12.98
CA ASN A 75 -15.22 18.22 -12.35
C ASN A 75 -16.04 17.53 -11.25
N LEU A 76 -16.09 18.14 -10.07
CA LEU A 76 -16.92 17.73 -8.94
C LEU A 76 -17.61 18.96 -8.35
N SER A 77 -18.91 19.08 -8.54
CA SER A 77 -19.78 20.13 -8.01
C SER A 77 -20.97 19.48 -7.34
N LEU A 78 -21.08 19.64 -6.02
CA LEU A 78 -22.13 19.09 -5.19
C LEU A 78 -22.99 20.22 -4.60
N PRO A 79 -24.32 20.18 -4.78
CA PRO A 79 -25.26 20.96 -4.01
C PRO A 79 -25.09 20.76 -2.49
N PRO A 80 -25.45 21.75 -1.65
CA PRO A 80 -25.49 21.56 -0.20
C PRO A 80 -26.36 20.36 0.20
N GLY A 81 -25.92 19.57 1.18
CA GLY A 81 -26.66 18.40 1.69
C GLY A 81 -26.48 17.12 0.87
N LEU A 82 -25.57 17.11 -0.12
CA LEU A 82 -25.15 15.90 -0.83
C LEU A 82 -23.67 15.60 -0.55
N SER A 83 -23.39 14.33 -0.30
CA SER A 83 -22.02 13.81 -0.20
C SER A 83 -21.75 12.77 -1.29
N LEU A 84 -20.52 12.80 -1.82
CA LEU A 84 -19.98 11.74 -2.66
C LEU A 84 -19.19 10.78 -1.76
N VAL A 85 -19.57 9.51 -1.77
CA VAL A 85 -18.97 8.46 -0.95
C VAL A 85 -18.34 7.42 -1.86
N ALA A 86 -17.10 7.03 -1.56
CA ALA A 86 -16.50 5.83 -2.11
C ALA A 86 -16.80 4.65 -1.20
N ARG A 87 -17.43 3.60 -1.74
CA ARG A 87 -17.72 2.35 -1.04
C ARG A 87 -16.80 1.25 -1.56
N THR A 88 -16.11 0.57 -0.65
CA THR A 88 -15.29 -0.60 -0.96
C THR A 88 -16.11 -1.88 -0.80
N LEU A 89 -15.54 -3.01 -1.25
CA LEU A 89 -16.19 -4.32 -1.10
C LEU A 89 -16.37 -4.71 0.38
N ALA A 90 -15.43 -4.35 1.26
CA ALA A 90 -15.51 -4.44 2.73
C ALA A 90 -16.66 -3.62 3.35
N ASN A 91 -17.49 -2.97 2.53
CA ASN A 91 -18.52 -2.02 2.91
C ASN A 91 -17.97 -0.84 3.74
N HIS A 92 -16.66 -0.60 3.66
CA HIS A 92 -16.05 0.62 4.17
C HIS A 92 -16.47 1.78 3.28
N ALA A 93 -16.95 2.85 3.90
CA ALA A 93 -17.46 4.04 3.22
C ALA A 93 -16.57 5.24 3.56
N THR A 94 -15.95 5.81 2.53
CA THR A 94 -15.13 7.02 2.65
C THR A 94 -15.91 8.20 2.07
N ASN A 95 -16.25 9.19 2.89
CA ASN A 95 -16.88 10.42 2.40
C ASN A 95 -15.84 11.29 1.69
N LEU A 96 -15.83 11.24 0.35
CA LEU A 96 -14.90 12.00 -0.48
C LEU A 96 -15.13 13.51 -0.38
N SER A 97 -16.39 13.95 -0.20
CA SER A 97 -16.74 15.36 -0.06
C SER A 97 -16.05 16.03 1.13
N SER A 98 -15.79 15.26 2.20
CA SER A 98 -15.17 15.79 3.42
C SER A 98 -13.73 16.27 3.24
N TYR A 99 -13.06 15.84 2.16
CA TYR A 99 -11.67 16.20 1.89
C TYR A 99 -11.54 17.53 1.13
N PHE A 100 -12.58 17.96 0.43
CA PHE A 100 -12.55 19.17 -0.38
C PHE A 100 -13.05 20.37 0.43
N LEU A 101 -12.28 21.47 0.43
CA LEU A 101 -12.67 22.71 1.12
C LEU A 101 -13.84 23.44 0.44
N SER A 102 -14.13 23.09 -0.81
CA SER A 102 -15.21 23.65 -1.62
C SER A 102 -16.09 22.51 -2.13
N SER A 103 -17.39 22.75 -2.20
CA SER A 103 -18.32 21.80 -2.81
C SER A 103 -18.22 21.76 -4.35
N ALA A 104 -17.49 22.71 -4.94
CA ALA A 104 -17.14 22.75 -6.36
C ALA A 104 -15.61 22.79 -6.54
N VAL A 105 -15.05 21.74 -7.13
CA VAL A 105 -13.64 21.54 -7.42
C VAL A 105 -13.46 20.90 -8.80
N ALA A 106 -12.32 21.14 -9.44
CA ALA A 106 -12.01 20.59 -10.76
C ALA A 106 -10.54 20.17 -10.82
N ASN A 107 -10.24 19.15 -11.62
CA ASN A 107 -8.91 18.57 -11.79
C ASN A 107 -8.26 18.15 -10.46
N VAL A 108 -9.02 17.47 -9.62
CA VAL A 108 -8.56 17.00 -8.31
C VAL A 108 -8.56 15.48 -8.26
N HIS A 109 -7.69 14.92 -7.42
CA HIS A 109 -7.69 13.49 -7.15
C HIS A 109 -8.31 13.22 -5.77
N SER A 110 -9.04 12.12 -5.64
CA SER A 110 -9.41 11.58 -4.33
C SER A 110 -8.16 11.26 -3.50
N PRO A 111 -8.29 11.05 -2.19
CA PRO A 111 -7.31 10.27 -1.43
C PRO A 111 -7.06 8.90 -2.07
N ARG A 112 -5.95 8.26 -1.70
CA ARG A 112 -5.74 6.83 -2.00
C ARG A 112 -6.76 5.99 -1.22
N LEU A 113 -7.54 5.23 -1.95
CA LEU A 113 -8.52 4.30 -1.42
C LEU A 113 -7.89 2.91 -1.46
N PHE A 114 -7.54 2.36 -0.29
CA PHE A 114 -6.85 1.07 -0.14
C PHE A 114 -7.80 -0.10 -0.39
N ALA A 115 -8.19 -0.27 -1.64
CA ALA A 115 -9.11 -1.29 -2.12
C ALA A 115 -8.84 -1.63 -3.58
N ARG A 116 -9.27 -2.82 -3.99
CA ARG A 116 -9.27 -3.28 -5.39
C ARG A 116 -10.57 -2.96 -6.11
N PHE A 117 -11.66 -2.84 -5.33
CA PHE A 117 -13.00 -2.51 -5.79
C PHE A 117 -13.49 -1.23 -5.13
N ILE A 118 -13.91 -0.27 -5.94
CA ILE A 118 -14.54 0.97 -5.49
C ILE A 118 -15.80 1.21 -6.28
N THR A 119 -16.87 1.59 -5.58
CA THR A 119 -18.07 2.13 -6.19
C THR A 119 -18.32 3.52 -5.63
N LEU A 120 -18.63 4.48 -6.49
CA LEU A 120 -18.99 5.83 -6.08
C LEU A 120 -20.49 5.92 -5.85
N GLU A 121 -20.89 6.57 -4.77
CA GLU A 121 -22.28 6.77 -4.39
C GLU A 121 -22.54 8.23 -4.09
N LEU A 122 -23.61 8.77 -4.64
CA LEU A 122 -24.15 10.06 -4.24
C LEU A 122 -25.21 9.81 -3.17
N ILE A 123 -25.02 10.39 -1.99
CA ILE A 123 -25.94 10.23 -0.86
C ILE A 123 -26.52 11.57 -0.43
N VAL A 124 -27.73 11.52 0.13
CA VAL A 124 -28.30 12.64 0.88
C VAL A 124 -27.73 12.60 2.28
N ASP A 125 -27.07 13.68 2.70
CA ASP A 125 -26.64 13.84 4.07
C ASP A 125 -27.88 13.80 4.96
N ALA A 126 -27.82 13.05 6.06
CA ALA A 126 -28.89 13.11 7.05
C ALA A 126 -28.93 14.55 7.57
N LEU A 127 -29.82 15.37 7.01
CA LEU A 127 -30.15 16.69 7.53
C LEU A 127 -30.31 16.52 9.03
N VAL A 128 -29.45 17.17 9.81
CA VAL A 128 -29.62 17.23 11.27
C VAL A 128 -31.01 17.80 11.48
N LEU A 129 -31.94 16.92 11.84
CA LEU A 129 -33.32 17.24 12.16
C LEU A 129 -33.29 18.06 13.45
N THR A 130 -33.05 19.37 13.35
CA THR A 130 -33.43 20.27 14.42
C THR A 130 -34.96 20.27 14.47
N ASN A 131 -35.51 19.57 15.47
CA ASN A 131 -36.92 19.55 15.90
C ASN A 131 -37.91 18.56 15.26
N GLY A 132 -37.49 17.37 14.82
CA GLY A 132 -38.43 16.23 14.65
C GLY A 132 -39.57 16.42 13.63
N THR A 133 -39.54 17.46 12.82
CA THR A 133 -40.48 17.70 11.72
C THR A 133 -39.99 17.01 10.45
N ARG A 134 -40.89 16.30 9.77
CA ARG A 134 -40.64 15.68 8.46
C ARG A 134 -40.11 16.73 7.48
N MET A 135 -39.13 16.37 6.63
CA MET A 135 -38.84 17.16 5.43
C MET A 135 -40.13 17.28 4.62
N SER A 136 -40.59 18.50 4.36
CA SER A 136 -41.66 18.73 3.40
C SER A 136 -41.11 18.50 1.99
N SER A 137 -41.97 18.05 1.07
CA SER A 137 -41.69 17.97 -0.37
C SER A 137 -41.25 19.31 -1.01
N ALA A 138 -41.29 20.41 -0.25
CA ALA A 138 -40.78 21.72 -0.64
C ALA A 138 -39.26 21.86 -0.39
N ALA A 139 -38.72 21.26 0.69
CA ALA A 139 -37.29 21.27 1.01
C ALA A 139 -36.46 20.44 0.01
N THR A 140 -37.03 19.34 -0.49
CA THR A 140 -36.43 18.52 -1.55
C THR A 140 -36.41 19.25 -2.89
N ASN A 141 -37.46 19.98 -3.23
CA ASN A 141 -37.50 20.84 -4.43
C ASN A 141 -36.58 22.08 -4.33
N THR A 142 -36.18 22.52 -3.13
CA THR A 142 -35.24 23.65 -2.96
C THR A 142 -33.77 23.21 -3.07
N LEU A 143 -33.44 21.96 -2.72
CA LEU A 143 -32.09 21.40 -2.94
C LEU A 143 -31.75 21.27 -4.44
N PHE A 144 -32.76 21.18 -5.29
CA PHE A 144 -32.63 21.04 -6.76
C PHE A 144 -33.35 22.17 -7.52
N SER A 145 -33.62 23.31 -6.89
CA SER A 145 -34.18 24.47 -7.60
C SER A 145 -33.16 25.04 -8.58
N SER A 146 -33.64 25.71 -9.62
CA SER A 146 -32.85 26.34 -10.71
C SER A 146 -31.85 27.42 -10.27
N SER A 147 -31.73 27.67 -8.98
CA SER A 147 -30.84 28.64 -8.32
C SER A 147 -29.66 28.00 -7.57
N VAL A 148 -29.54 26.66 -7.58
CA VAL A 148 -28.45 25.91 -6.93
C VAL A 148 -27.39 25.52 -7.97
N SER A 149 -26.11 25.56 -7.60
CA SER A 149 -24.99 25.12 -8.45
C SER A 149 -25.29 23.76 -9.09
N PRO A 150 -25.03 23.56 -10.40
CA PRO A 150 -25.34 22.31 -11.07
C PRO A 150 -24.57 21.15 -10.43
N LEU A 151 -25.25 20.04 -10.18
CA LEU A 151 -24.59 18.80 -9.78
C LEU A 151 -23.75 18.30 -10.97
N ALA A 152 -22.44 18.18 -10.76
CA ALA A 152 -21.53 17.58 -11.72
C ALA A 152 -20.60 16.61 -10.98
N VAL A 153 -20.64 15.33 -11.34
CA VAL A 153 -19.62 14.36 -10.92
C VAL A 153 -19.06 13.76 -12.20
N VAL A 154 -17.87 14.20 -12.60
CA VAL A 154 -17.21 13.79 -13.83
C VAL A 154 -15.88 13.12 -13.48
N VAL A 155 -15.87 11.80 -13.57
CA VAL A 155 -14.68 10.97 -13.45
C VAL A 155 -14.23 10.56 -14.85
N ASP A 156 -13.03 10.97 -15.22
CA ASP A 156 -12.41 10.72 -16.53
C ASP A 156 -11.30 9.65 -16.46
N LYS A 157 -10.61 9.53 -15.32
CA LYS A 157 -9.53 8.55 -15.13
C LYS A 157 -9.37 8.10 -13.68
N TYR A 158 -8.66 6.99 -13.49
CA TYR A 158 -8.16 6.56 -12.20
C TYR A 158 -6.71 6.06 -12.33
N ASP A 159 -5.98 6.14 -11.22
CA ASP A 159 -4.68 5.52 -11.06
C ASP A 159 -4.73 4.48 -9.95
N TYR A 160 -3.82 3.51 -9.98
CA TYR A 160 -3.69 2.51 -8.93
C TYR A 160 -2.22 2.21 -8.66
N VAL A 161 -1.96 1.69 -7.46
CA VAL A 161 -0.65 1.24 -6.99
C VAL A 161 -0.71 -0.26 -6.80
N THR A 162 0.29 -1.00 -7.29
CA THR A 162 0.46 -2.45 -7.09
C THR A 162 1.50 -2.75 -6.02
N SER A 163 1.55 -3.98 -5.52
CA SER A 163 2.57 -4.42 -4.58
C SER A 163 3.99 -4.44 -5.16
N THR A 164 4.12 -4.50 -6.50
CA THR A 164 5.39 -4.47 -7.21
C THR A 164 5.85 -3.06 -7.57
N ASP A 165 4.97 -2.06 -7.53
CA ASP A 165 5.34 -0.66 -7.82
C ASP A 165 6.30 -0.10 -6.77
N THR A 166 6.28 -0.68 -5.57
CA THR A 166 7.21 -0.41 -4.47
C THR A 166 8.32 -1.46 -4.36
N ALA A 167 8.46 -2.39 -5.30
CA ALA A 167 9.61 -3.28 -5.36
C ALA A 167 10.82 -2.51 -5.93
N SER A 168 11.99 -2.68 -5.30
CA SER A 168 13.23 -2.05 -5.75
C SER A 168 13.62 -2.61 -7.11
N THR A 169 13.57 -1.80 -8.16
CA THR A 169 14.22 -2.16 -9.42
C THR A 169 15.72 -1.92 -9.25
N SER A 170 16.52 -2.97 -9.47
CA SER A 170 17.97 -3.06 -9.19
C SER A 170 18.87 -1.98 -9.80
N SER A 171 18.34 -1.02 -10.57
CA SER A 171 19.12 0.02 -11.23
C SER A 171 19.04 1.40 -10.58
N TYR A 172 18.22 1.62 -9.53
CA TYR A 172 17.94 2.98 -9.03
C TYR A 172 17.65 3.10 -7.52
N LEU A 173 18.43 2.42 -6.68
CA LEU A 173 18.44 2.73 -5.25
C LEU A 173 19.03 4.14 -5.06
N GLU A 174 18.32 5.04 -4.37
CA GLU A 174 19.08 5.90 -3.46
C GLU A 174 19.71 4.91 -2.45
N GLN A 175 21.03 4.84 -2.43
CA GLN A 175 21.68 3.57 -2.12
C GLN A 175 21.58 3.23 -0.63
N GLY A 176 21.15 2.00 -0.36
CA GLY A 176 21.34 1.39 0.94
C GLY A 176 22.81 1.49 1.36
N CYS A 177 23.03 1.80 2.63
CA CYS A 177 24.32 1.95 3.25
C CYS A 177 24.95 0.59 3.56
N GLY A 178 25.26 -0.16 2.51
CA GLY A 178 25.83 -1.50 2.62
C GLY A 178 25.36 -2.42 1.51
N THR A 179 25.26 -3.71 1.84
CA THR A 179 24.79 -4.78 0.95
C THR A 179 23.32 -5.11 1.14
N VAL A 180 22.71 -4.69 2.25
CA VAL A 180 21.32 -4.97 2.61
C VAL A 180 20.67 -3.70 3.14
N ASP A 181 19.39 -3.49 2.85
CA ASP A 181 18.60 -2.45 3.54
C ASP A 181 18.33 -2.89 4.98
N SER A 182 18.92 -2.17 5.94
CA SER A 182 18.80 -2.41 7.38
C SER A 182 17.67 -1.62 8.04
N SER A 183 16.84 -0.93 7.24
CA SER A 183 15.63 -0.27 7.72
C SER A 183 14.63 -1.27 8.29
N GLN A 184 13.89 -0.84 9.32
CA GLN A 184 12.82 -1.63 9.93
C GLN A 184 11.50 -0.90 9.82
N HIS A 185 10.37 -1.62 9.84
CA HIS A 185 9.06 -0.96 9.96
C HIS A 185 8.99 -0.15 11.26
N ALA A 186 8.39 1.04 11.23
CA ALA A 186 8.33 1.89 12.41
C ALA A 186 7.73 1.17 13.63
N VAL A 187 6.75 0.30 13.41
CA VAL A 187 6.09 -0.53 14.45
C VAL A 187 7.07 -1.45 15.19
N CYS A 188 8.23 -1.80 14.62
CA CYS A 188 9.28 -2.55 15.31
C CYS A 188 9.84 -1.82 16.53
N ALA A 189 9.81 -0.49 16.50
CA ALA A 189 10.29 0.37 17.59
C ALA A 189 9.16 0.79 18.55
N TYR A 190 7.98 0.16 18.46
CA TYR A 190 6.87 0.42 19.36
C TYR A 190 7.13 -0.23 20.72
N ASP A 191 7.00 0.56 21.78
CA ASP A 191 7.01 0.09 23.16
C ASP A 191 5.85 0.75 23.92
N PRO A 192 4.86 -0.03 24.41
CA PRO A 192 3.71 0.52 25.12
C PRO A 192 4.06 1.10 26.50
N THR A 193 5.28 0.84 27.01
CA THR A 193 5.71 1.28 28.34
C THR A 193 6.35 2.67 28.35
N THR A 194 6.66 3.23 27.18
CA THR A 194 7.34 4.53 27.05
C THR A 194 6.86 5.34 25.85
N LEU A 195 6.66 6.64 26.05
CA LEU A 195 6.32 7.60 25.00
C LEU A 195 7.57 8.28 24.41
N ALA A 196 8.78 7.75 24.69
CA ALA A 196 10.04 8.28 24.18
C ALA A 196 10.75 7.23 23.30
N THR A 197 10.04 6.76 22.27
CA THR A 197 10.57 5.79 21.30
C THR A 197 10.71 6.39 19.91
N MET A 198 11.53 5.76 19.07
CA MET A 198 11.59 6.10 17.65
C MET A 198 10.20 6.03 17.00
N TYR A 199 9.37 5.04 17.39
CA TYR A 199 7.99 4.94 16.91
C TYR A 199 7.19 6.19 17.28
N THR A 200 7.23 6.61 18.55
CA THR A 200 6.47 7.77 19.02
C THR A 200 6.73 9.02 18.18
N TYR A 201 8.01 9.36 17.99
CA TYR A 201 8.39 10.55 17.25
C TYR A 201 8.15 10.38 15.73
N SER A 202 8.15 9.15 15.21
CA SER A 202 7.79 8.88 13.81
C SER A 202 6.32 9.17 13.49
N ARG A 203 5.43 9.31 14.48
CA ARG A 203 3.99 9.56 14.26
C ARG A 203 3.73 10.91 13.58
N ALA A 204 4.58 11.91 13.85
CA ALA A 204 4.55 13.22 13.22
C ALA A 204 5.04 13.22 11.76
N VAL A 205 5.61 12.11 11.28
CA VAL A 205 6.08 11.95 9.89
C VAL A 205 4.91 11.58 8.99
N VAL A 206 4.85 12.28 7.87
CA VAL A 206 3.77 12.22 6.89
C VAL A 206 4.29 11.79 5.53
N ARG A 207 3.52 10.96 4.85
CA ARG A 207 3.70 10.65 3.43
C ARG A 207 3.02 11.73 2.61
N ILE A 208 3.78 12.41 1.77
CA ILE A 208 3.29 13.45 0.86
C ILE A 208 3.12 12.82 -0.52
N VAL A 209 1.94 12.95 -1.11
CA VAL A 209 1.67 12.52 -2.49
C VAL A 209 1.36 13.74 -3.34
N VAL A 210 2.13 13.96 -4.40
CA VAL A 210 1.92 15.06 -5.34
C VAL A 210 1.55 14.50 -6.71
N ALA A 211 0.61 15.15 -7.40
CA ALA A 211 0.31 14.83 -8.79
C ALA A 211 1.40 15.41 -9.69
N LEU A 212 1.87 14.62 -10.66
CA LEU A 212 2.83 15.06 -11.67
C LEU A 212 2.10 15.55 -12.91
N ARG A 213 2.70 16.51 -13.63
CA ARG A 213 2.11 17.09 -14.85
C ARG A 213 1.92 16.08 -15.97
N ASN A 214 2.75 15.04 -16.00
CA ASN A 214 2.62 13.91 -16.94
C ASN A 214 1.50 12.92 -16.57
N GLY A 215 0.70 13.23 -15.54
CA GLY A 215 -0.41 12.40 -15.08
C GLY A 215 -0.01 11.32 -14.07
N GLY A 216 1.28 11.20 -13.72
CA GLY A 216 1.75 10.33 -12.65
C GLY A 216 1.61 10.96 -11.25
N THR A 217 2.27 10.35 -10.27
CA THR A 217 2.48 10.99 -8.96
C THR A 217 3.90 10.75 -8.48
N ALA A 218 4.41 11.67 -7.68
CA ALA A 218 5.53 11.39 -6.81
C ALA A 218 5.04 11.19 -5.37
N SER A 219 5.83 10.44 -4.60
CA SER A 219 5.65 10.33 -3.16
C SER A 219 6.94 10.75 -2.48
N CYS A 220 6.79 11.53 -1.42
CA CYS A 220 7.87 12.05 -0.60
C CYS A 220 7.52 11.90 0.87
N THR A 221 8.46 12.28 1.73
CA THR A 221 8.28 12.36 3.17
C THR A 221 8.22 13.82 3.61
N GLY A 222 7.49 14.10 4.67
CA GLY A 222 7.57 15.36 5.41
C GLY A 222 7.26 15.11 6.87
N TRP A 223 7.18 16.16 7.66
CA TRP A 223 6.88 16.03 9.09
C TRP A 223 6.28 17.29 9.70
N LEU A 224 5.45 17.11 10.73
CA LEU A 224 4.86 18.21 11.49
C LEU A 224 5.91 18.94 12.32
N TRP A 225 6.17 20.21 12.01
CA TRP A 225 7.09 21.08 12.73
C TRP A 225 6.34 22.03 13.65
N GLY A 226 6.55 21.88 14.95
CA GLY A 226 5.88 22.71 15.96
C GLY A 226 4.37 22.44 16.10
N SER A 227 3.72 23.23 16.94
CA SER A 227 2.36 22.95 17.42
C SER A 227 1.23 23.53 16.57
N ALA A 228 1.53 24.16 15.44
CA ALA A 228 0.57 24.94 14.65
C ALA A 228 0.21 24.34 13.27
N GLY A 229 0.53 23.07 13.03
CA GLY A 229 0.20 22.36 11.78
C GLY A 229 1.09 22.71 10.59
N HIS A 230 2.34 23.14 10.84
CA HIS A 230 3.31 23.34 9.78
C HIS A 230 3.93 22.01 9.37
N VAL A 231 4.16 21.81 8.08
CA VAL A 231 4.86 20.64 7.54
C VAL A 231 6.13 21.10 6.86
N LEU A 232 7.27 20.52 7.24
CA LEU A 232 8.53 20.70 6.53
C LEU A 232 8.78 19.50 5.60
N THR A 233 9.23 19.77 4.38
CA THR A 233 9.64 18.78 3.38
C THR A 233 10.69 19.41 2.45
N THR A 234 11.18 18.68 1.46
CA THR A 234 12.15 19.22 0.48
C THR A 234 11.46 20.02 -0.63
N SER A 235 12.20 20.96 -1.24
CA SER A 235 11.66 21.80 -2.30
C SER A 235 11.42 21.05 -3.60
N HIS A 236 12.25 20.05 -3.90
CA HIS A 236 12.03 19.21 -5.08
C HIS A 236 10.82 18.27 -4.95
N CYS A 237 10.29 18.06 -3.74
CA CYS A 237 9.08 17.28 -3.51
C CYS A 237 7.80 18.09 -3.78
N VAL A 238 7.84 19.39 -3.50
CA VAL A 238 6.72 20.32 -3.69
C VAL A 238 7.32 21.64 -4.19
N GLY A 239 7.25 21.90 -5.50
CA GLY A 239 8.03 23.01 -6.07
C GLY A 239 8.56 22.83 -7.49
N THR A 240 8.70 21.58 -7.93
CA THR A 240 9.25 21.23 -9.26
C THR A 240 8.58 19.96 -9.76
N SER A 241 7.36 20.05 -10.28
CA SER A 241 6.65 18.90 -10.87
C SER A 241 7.29 18.31 -12.14
N ASP A 242 8.49 18.77 -12.51
CA ASP A 242 9.33 18.18 -13.54
C ASP A 242 10.64 17.64 -12.93
N TRP A 243 10.64 16.37 -12.53
CA TRP A 243 11.87 15.56 -12.37
C TRP A 243 12.62 15.36 -13.71
N HIS A 244 12.30 16.16 -14.75
CA HIS A 244 12.85 16.14 -16.10
C HIS A 244 13.23 17.52 -16.66
N ALA A 245 13.07 18.62 -15.92
CA ALA A 245 13.41 19.96 -16.41
C ALA A 245 14.67 20.52 -15.75
N VAL A 246 15.78 19.77 -15.82
CA VAL A 246 17.06 20.44 -16.09
C VAL A 246 16.96 20.85 -17.56
N VAL A 247 17.08 22.15 -17.84
CA VAL A 247 16.92 22.80 -19.17
C VAL A 247 15.49 23.20 -19.57
N VAL A 248 14.88 24.15 -18.87
CA VAL A 248 14.23 25.33 -19.50
C VAL A 248 13.94 26.41 -18.45
N ALA A 249 14.12 27.66 -18.85
CA ALA A 249 14.13 28.86 -18.03
C ALA A 249 12.74 29.32 -17.50
N ASP A 250 11.88 28.39 -17.08
CA ASP A 250 10.61 28.72 -16.42
C ASP A 250 10.46 28.03 -15.05
N LEU A 251 11.45 28.27 -14.18
CA LEU A 251 11.49 27.89 -12.77
C LEU A 251 10.50 28.69 -11.88
N ARG A 252 9.45 29.29 -12.45
CA ARG A 252 8.53 30.18 -11.70
C ARG A 252 7.05 29.77 -11.71
N LEU A 253 6.65 28.68 -12.39
CA LEU A 253 5.25 28.29 -12.51
C LEU A 253 4.95 26.82 -12.10
N GLY A 254 5.51 26.36 -10.98
CA GLY A 254 5.18 25.05 -10.42
C GLY A 254 5.43 24.82 -8.93
N SER A 255 5.10 25.77 -8.06
CA SER A 255 5.37 25.61 -6.61
C SER A 255 4.15 25.75 -5.70
N VAL A 256 3.21 26.66 -5.99
CA VAL A 256 1.98 26.81 -5.19
C VAL A 256 0.90 25.78 -5.57
N ASP A 257 0.81 25.41 -6.85
CA ASP A 257 -0.22 24.47 -7.33
C ASP A 257 0.01 23.04 -6.84
N ASP A 258 1.28 22.62 -6.77
CA ASP A 258 1.66 21.34 -6.18
C ASP A 258 1.25 21.30 -4.70
N ALA A 259 1.50 22.37 -3.93
CA ALA A 259 1.07 22.46 -2.54
C ALA A 259 -0.45 22.46 -2.36
N ARG A 260 -1.19 23.03 -3.30
CA ARG A 260 -2.67 23.04 -3.29
C ARG A 260 -3.30 21.69 -3.60
N THR A 261 -2.57 20.81 -4.27
CA THR A 261 -3.05 19.49 -4.72
C THR A 261 -2.35 18.32 -4.05
N ALA A 262 -1.33 18.59 -3.22
CA ALA A 262 -0.61 17.61 -2.42
C ALA A 262 -1.51 16.96 -1.37
N GLN A 263 -1.33 15.65 -1.17
CA GLN A 263 -2.03 14.88 -0.16
C GLN A 263 -1.08 14.49 0.98
N PHE A 264 -1.58 14.56 2.21
CA PHE A 264 -0.83 14.38 3.44
C PHE A 264 -1.42 13.21 4.21
N GLU A 265 -0.71 12.09 4.19
CA GLU A 265 -1.14 10.82 4.73
C GLU A 265 -0.26 10.39 5.90
N PHE A 266 -0.87 10.34 7.09
CA PHE A 266 -0.21 9.97 8.35
C PHE A 266 -0.46 8.50 8.68
N ALA A 267 0.31 7.96 9.61
CA ALA A 267 0.15 6.58 10.12
C ALA A 267 0.06 5.51 9.03
N ALA A 268 0.79 5.69 7.92
CA ALA A 268 0.98 4.65 6.91
C ALA A 268 2.00 3.59 7.39
N ASP A 269 1.73 3.00 8.54
CA ASP A 269 2.58 2.06 9.25
C ASP A 269 2.29 0.62 8.80
N ALA A 270 3.28 -0.26 8.90
CA ALA A 270 3.01 -1.67 8.71
C ALA A 270 2.23 -2.27 9.88
N PRO A 271 1.32 -3.21 9.59
CA PRO A 271 0.55 -3.93 10.61
C PRO A 271 1.40 -4.77 11.57
N TRP A 272 2.63 -5.17 11.23
CA TRP A 272 3.58 -5.79 12.17
C TRP A 272 5.03 -5.60 11.68
N CYS A 273 5.99 -5.89 12.57
CA CYS A 273 7.41 -5.59 12.36
C CYS A 273 8.05 -6.36 11.19
N GLN A 274 7.61 -7.59 10.93
CA GLN A 274 8.21 -8.49 9.94
C GLN A 274 7.53 -8.40 8.55
N SER A 275 6.67 -7.41 8.30
CA SER A 275 6.11 -7.18 6.98
C SER A 275 7.22 -6.95 5.95
N SER A 276 6.99 -7.23 4.67
CA SER A 276 7.96 -6.92 3.62
C SER A 276 8.23 -5.40 3.55
N LEU A 277 9.50 -4.99 3.43
CA LEU A 277 9.89 -3.57 3.34
C LEU A 277 9.41 -2.90 2.03
N SER A 278 9.05 -3.71 1.03
CA SER A 278 8.58 -3.26 -0.29
C SER A 278 7.07 -3.13 -0.38
N VAL A 279 6.31 -3.25 0.71
CA VAL A 279 4.84 -3.13 0.64
C VAL A 279 4.39 -1.68 0.77
N THR A 280 3.24 -1.38 0.17
CA THR A 280 2.54 -0.10 0.38
C THR A 280 1.52 -0.27 1.49
N CYS A 281 1.70 0.43 2.60
CA CYS A 281 0.73 0.47 3.70
C CYS A 281 -0.26 1.61 3.52
N GLY A 282 -1.51 1.39 3.93
CA GLY A 282 -2.49 2.45 4.05
C GLY A 282 -2.25 3.32 5.27
N GLY A 283 -2.55 4.61 5.14
CA GLY A 283 -2.58 5.55 6.25
C GLY A 283 -3.85 6.39 6.22
N VAL A 284 -3.92 7.36 7.12
CA VAL A 284 -5.01 8.32 7.19
C VAL A 284 -4.62 9.55 6.39
N THR A 285 -5.29 9.77 5.26
CA THR A 285 -5.19 11.05 4.56
C THR A 285 -5.89 12.09 5.41
N GLU A 286 -5.15 13.08 5.91
CA GLU A 286 -5.69 14.13 6.78
C GLU A 286 -5.95 15.43 6.01
N ALA A 287 -5.21 15.65 4.93
CA ALA A 287 -5.41 16.79 4.05
C ALA A 287 -5.07 16.43 2.60
N ILE A 288 -5.79 17.03 1.65
CA ILE A 288 -5.51 16.96 0.21
C ILE A 288 -5.15 18.34 -0.37
N THR A 289 -4.75 19.26 0.51
CA THR A 289 -4.33 20.61 0.18
C THR A 289 -3.48 21.18 1.31
N SER A 290 -2.66 22.18 1.01
CA SER A 290 -1.88 22.93 1.99
C SER A 290 -1.70 24.37 1.54
N THR A 291 -1.44 25.24 2.52
CA THR A 291 -0.98 26.61 2.28
C THR A 291 0.53 26.59 2.16
N TRP A 292 1.04 27.12 1.06
CA TRP A 292 2.46 27.41 0.88
C TRP A 292 2.89 28.57 1.78
N ILE A 293 3.90 28.36 2.64
CA ILE A 293 4.46 29.43 3.49
C ILE A 293 5.72 30.01 2.84
N THR A 294 6.74 29.19 2.61
CA THR A 294 7.99 29.59 1.96
C THR A 294 8.77 28.38 1.43
N SER A 295 9.76 28.61 0.58
CA SER A 295 10.69 27.59 0.10
C SER A 295 12.03 28.23 -0.25
N ASN A 296 13.08 27.43 -0.16
CA ASN A 296 14.42 27.80 -0.59
C ASN A 296 15.04 26.61 -1.32
N SER A 297 15.22 26.72 -2.64
CA SER A 297 15.78 25.65 -3.48
C SER A 297 17.28 25.45 -3.29
N ALA A 298 18.00 26.45 -2.79
CA ALA A 298 19.41 26.33 -2.44
C ALA A 298 19.62 25.49 -1.18
N LEU A 299 18.69 25.57 -0.23
CA LEU A 299 18.65 24.74 0.98
C LEU A 299 17.66 23.58 0.87
N ASP A 300 17.13 23.36 -0.34
CA ASP A 300 16.15 22.35 -0.71
C ASP A 300 15.06 22.08 0.33
N TYR A 301 14.43 23.13 0.86
CA TYR A 301 13.32 22.98 1.80
C TYR A 301 12.08 23.75 1.36
N THR A 302 10.92 23.25 1.72
CA THR A 302 9.63 23.92 1.61
C THR A 302 8.88 23.81 2.94
N LEU A 303 8.39 24.94 3.44
CA LEU A 303 7.53 25.04 4.61
C LEU A 303 6.08 25.24 4.15
N LEU A 304 5.22 24.32 4.59
CA LEU A 304 3.78 24.30 4.30
C LEU A 304 3.00 24.45 5.59
N ARG A 305 1.71 24.76 5.48
CA ARG A 305 0.76 24.72 6.60
C ARG A 305 -0.53 24.03 6.19
N LEU A 306 -0.91 23.00 6.94
CA LEU A 306 -2.18 22.31 6.73
C LEU A 306 -3.35 23.17 7.26
N PRO A 307 -4.58 23.00 6.73
CA PRO A 307 -5.69 23.88 7.12
C PRO A 307 -6.00 23.87 8.64
N PRO A 308 -6.43 24.99 9.26
CA PRO A 308 -6.60 25.10 10.71
C PRO A 308 -7.74 24.27 11.31
N SER A 309 -8.73 23.88 10.50
CA SER A 309 -9.81 22.93 10.87
C SER A 309 -9.28 21.55 11.28
N PHE A 310 -7.98 21.33 11.10
CA PHE A 310 -7.22 20.16 11.49
C PHE A 310 -6.36 20.39 12.75
N THR A 311 -6.78 21.29 13.65
CA THR A 311 -6.10 21.64 14.91
C THR A 311 -5.90 20.43 15.86
N SER A 312 -6.60 19.32 15.61
CA SER A 312 -6.44 18.03 16.28
C SER A 312 -5.28 17.17 15.75
N LEU A 313 -4.64 17.52 14.62
CA LEU A 313 -3.54 16.71 14.04
C LEU A 313 -2.35 16.60 14.97
N VAL A 314 -1.93 17.73 15.54
CA VAL A 314 -0.80 17.80 16.46
C VAL A 314 -1.11 17.01 17.74
N GLN A 315 -2.37 16.98 18.18
CA GLN A 315 -2.80 16.14 19.31
C GLN A 315 -2.80 14.65 18.94
N ARG A 316 -3.19 14.31 17.71
CA ARG A 316 -3.28 12.92 17.23
C ARG A 316 -1.92 12.32 16.95
N TYR A 317 -1.04 13.05 16.25
CA TYR A 317 0.24 12.56 15.71
C TYR A 317 1.47 13.11 16.43
N GLY A 318 1.32 14.11 17.29
CA GLY A 318 2.45 14.85 17.84
C GLY A 318 3.08 15.79 16.82
N TYR A 319 4.25 16.30 17.16
CA TYR A 319 5.08 17.16 16.31
C TYR A 319 6.54 17.03 16.69
N LEU A 320 7.43 17.36 15.76
CA LEU A 320 8.86 17.36 15.99
C LEU A 320 9.38 18.76 16.25
N ARG A 321 10.54 18.80 16.90
CA ARG A 321 11.26 20.02 17.26
C ARG A 321 12.67 19.97 16.72
N ALA A 322 13.11 21.07 16.12
CA ALA A 322 14.42 21.19 15.49
C ALA A 322 15.44 21.78 16.48
N THR A 323 16.68 21.32 16.42
CA THR A 323 17.79 21.95 17.14
C THR A 323 18.34 23.15 16.37
N THR A 324 18.81 24.16 17.09
CA THR A 324 19.62 25.26 16.54
C THR A 324 21.12 24.92 16.50
N GLU A 325 21.52 23.82 17.12
CA GLU A 325 22.92 23.39 17.18
C GLU A 325 23.35 22.75 15.86
N ALA A 326 24.61 22.98 15.50
CA ALA A 326 25.22 22.30 14.35
C ALA A 326 25.42 20.81 14.68
N PRO A 327 25.06 19.88 13.78
CA PRO A 327 25.30 18.46 14.03
C PRO A 327 26.81 18.14 14.08
N ALA A 328 27.20 17.11 14.84
CA ALA A 328 28.59 16.68 14.97
C ALA A 328 28.82 15.31 14.31
N VAL A 329 30.06 15.03 13.89
CA VAL A 329 30.44 13.70 13.41
C VAL A 329 30.35 12.71 14.57
N GLY A 330 29.78 11.52 14.32
CA GLY A 330 29.55 10.49 15.32
C GLY A 330 28.24 10.64 16.10
N THR A 331 27.49 11.74 15.90
CA THR A 331 26.15 11.88 16.50
C THR A 331 25.26 10.71 16.07
N PRO A 332 24.70 9.92 17.02
CA PRO A 332 23.80 8.83 16.70
C PRO A 332 22.45 9.38 16.22
N ILE A 333 21.91 8.80 15.16
CA ILE A 333 20.68 9.29 14.52
C ILE A 333 19.74 8.14 14.14
N TYR A 334 18.49 8.51 13.82
CA TYR A 334 17.55 7.66 13.10
C TYR A 334 16.69 8.50 12.15
N ILE A 335 16.18 7.86 11.09
CA ILE A 335 15.40 8.50 10.02
C ILE A 335 14.08 7.75 9.83
N PRO A 336 12.96 8.25 10.37
CA PRO A 336 11.62 7.80 10.00
C PRO A 336 11.21 8.37 8.63
N GLN A 337 10.82 7.50 7.70
CA GLN A 337 10.67 7.83 6.28
C GLN A 337 9.61 6.96 5.57
N HIS A 338 9.15 7.43 4.40
CA HIS A 338 8.26 6.69 3.50
C HIS A 338 8.95 6.32 2.18
N PRO A 339 9.93 5.41 2.19
CA PRO A 339 10.64 4.99 1.00
C PRO A 339 9.68 4.38 -0.01
N ARG A 340 9.86 4.76 -1.28
CA ARG A 340 9.05 4.42 -2.45
C ARG A 340 7.57 4.81 -2.33
N GLY A 341 7.22 5.67 -1.37
CA GLY A 341 5.83 5.93 -1.02
C GLY A 341 5.12 4.74 -0.35
N GLY A 342 5.90 3.78 0.16
CA GLY A 342 5.45 2.57 0.86
C GLY A 342 5.17 2.80 2.35
N CYS A 343 5.23 1.72 3.13
CA CYS A 343 5.09 1.77 4.59
C CYS A 343 6.13 2.68 5.25
N LYS A 344 5.80 3.17 6.45
CA LYS A 344 6.75 3.93 7.26
C LYS A 344 7.85 3.02 7.77
N LEU A 345 9.08 3.31 7.37
CA LEU A 345 10.28 2.66 7.86
C LEU A 345 11.07 3.61 8.78
N VAL A 346 11.90 3.03 9.64
CA VAL A 346 12.89 3.71 10.45
C VAL A 346 14.25 3.12 10.12
N SER A 347 15.16 3.97 9.62
CA SER A 347 16.57 3.64 9.47
C SER A 347 17.32 4.09 10.72
N ALA A 348 17.75 3.13 11.55
CA ALA A 348 18.43 3.39 12.83
C ALA A 348 19.71 2.57 13.02
N THR A 349 19.92 1.56 12.17
CA THR A 349 21.04 0.63 12.25
C THR A 349 21.64 0.39 10.88
N THR A 350 22.95 0.13 10.87
CA THR A 350 23.70 -0.35 9.70
C THR A 350 23.59 -1.87 9.54
N ASP A 351 24.06 -2.42 8.42
CA ASP A 351 24.14 -3.86 8.13
C ASP A 351 24.83 -4.70 9.19
N LYS A 352 25.68 -4.06 10.01
CA LYS A 352 26.41 -4.72 11.10
C LYS A 352 25.68 -4.65 12.44
N GLY A 353 24.45 -4.13 12.46
CA GLY A 353 23.66 -3.92 13.67
C GLY A 353 24.11 -2.74 14.54
N ASN A 354 25.11 -1.96 14.11
CA ASN A 354 25.54 -0.75 14.82
C ASN A 354 24.54 0.38 14.59
N ARG A 355 24.38 1.28 15.58
CA ARG A 355 23.61 2.52 15.40
C ARG A 355 24.16 3.34 14.24
N THR A 356 23.26 3.89 13.46
CA THR A 356 23.60 4.84 12.41
C THR A 356 24.04 6.18 13.01
N THR A 357 24.97 6.86 12.33
CA THR A 357 25.62 8.09 12.79
C THR A 357 25.85 9.10 11.67
N ILE A 358 26.04 10.35 12.05
CA ILE A 358 26.58 11.37 11.14
C ILE A 358 28.05 11.06 10.85
N ARG A 359 28.38 10.90 9.57
CA ARG A 359 29.73 10.57 9.07
C ARG A 359 30.52 11.81 8.65
N GLY A 360 29.85 12.92 8.36
CA GLY A 360 30.48 14.18 7.96
C GLY A 360 29.49 15.34 8.05
N VAL A 361 30.00 16.55 8.28
CA VAL A 361 29.17 17.77 8.50
C VAL A 361 29.34 18.83 7.41
N ASN A 362 30.22 18.56 6.44
CA ASN A 362 30.45 19.37 5.24
C ASN A 362 30.58 18.45 4.02
N GLY A 363 29.76 17.40 3.98
CA GLY A 363 29.77 16.44 2.89
C GLY A 363 28.97 16.96 1.70
N LYS A 364 29.45 16.67 0.48
CA LYS A 364 28.66 16.96 -0.75
C LYS A 364 27.40 16.11 -0.82
N GLY A 365 27.38 14.94 -0.18
CA GLY A 365 26.25 14.02 -0.31
C GLY A 365 26.07 13.64 -1.78
N CYS A 366 24.83 13.68 -2.25
CA CYS A 366 24.48 13.48 -3.64
C CYS A 366 24.57 14.75 -4.51
N ASP A 367 25.01 15.91 -3.98
CA ASP A 367 25.08 17.17 -4.74
C ASP A 367 25.76 16.89 -6.09
N LEU A 368 25.00 17.05 -7.17
CA LEU A 368 25.44 16.75 -8.53
C LEU A 368 26.61 17.65 -8.91
N GLN A 369 27.28 17.34 -10.02
CA GLN A 369 28.25 18.23 -10.66
C GLN A 369 27.60 19.51 -11.25
N ASP A 370 26.46 19.97 -10.72
CA ASP A 370 25.80 21.23 -11.07
C ASP A 370 26.59 22.46 -10.55
N GLY A 371 27.66 22.22 -9.78
CA GLY A 371 28.54 23.24 -9.23
C GLY A 371 28.01 23.89 -7.95
N TYR A 372 26.86 23.44 -7.43
CA TYR A 372 26.21 24.01 -6.26
C TYR A 372 26.33 23.09 -5.04
N PHE A 373 27.22 23.45 -4.12
CA PHE A 373 27.38 22.75 -2.85
C PHE A 373 26.36 23.28 -1.83
N ARG A 374 25.34 22.48 -1.51
CA ARG A 374 24.29 22.82 -0.54
C ARG A 374 24.79 22.72 0.91
N GLY A 375 25.89 21.98 1.11
CA GLY A 375 26.61 21.90 2.37
C GLY A 375 25.87 21.10 3.43
N GLY A 376 25.72 19.79 3.19
CA GLY A 376 24.94 18.89 4.02
C GLY A 376 25.75 18.14 5.08
N VAL A 377 25.01 17.54 6.02
CA VAL A 377 25.49 16.41 6.80
C VAL A 377 25.32 15.13 6.01
N VAL A 378 26.29 14.24 6.07
CA VAL A 378 26.25 12.89 5.46
C VAL A 378 26.24 11.83 6.56
N TYR A 379 25.55 10.73 6.33
CA TYR A 379 25.32 9.69 7.35
C TYR A 379 25.22 8.28 6.75
N ASP A 380 25.39 7.27 7.60
CA ASP A 380 25.29 5.85 7.23
C ASP A 380 23.91 5.22 7.45
N SER A 381 22.85 5.95 7.07
CA SER A 381 21.44 5.49 7.11
C SER A 381 21.00 5.03 5.73
N ASP A 382 20.34 3.88 5.64
CA ASP A 382 19.55 3.50 4.48
C ASP A 382 18.43 4.53 4.22
N THR A 383 18.34 5.01 2.99
CA THR A 383 17.24 5.83 2.47
C THR A 383 16.93 5.36 1.06
N ASP A 384 15.72 5.57 0.57
CA ASP A 384 15.35 5.26 -0.83
C ASP A 384 14.55 6.42 -1.43
N ARG A 385 14.28 6.40 -2.74
CA ARG A 385 13.40 7.37 -3.41
C ARG A 385 12.13 7.62 -2.60
N GLY A 386 11.72 8.87 -2.44
CA GLY A 386 10.57 9.26 -1.62
C GLY A 386 10.85 9.39 -0.12
N SER A 387 12.05 9.05 0.32
CA SER A 387 12.56 9.44 1.64
C SER A 387 12.84 10.93 1.73
N SER A 388 13.08 11.60 0.61
CA SER A 388 13.25 13.05 0.52
C SER A 388 12.23 13.82 1.38
N GLY A 389 12.74 14.72 2.21
CA GLY A 389 11.97 15.47 3.20
C GLY A 389 11.82 14.79 4.56
N ALA A 390 12.36 13.59 4.74
CA ALA A 390 12.37 12.91 6.04
C ALA A 390 13.18 13.70 7.09
N PRO A 391 12.71 13.74 8.35
CA PRO A 391 13.50 14.30 9.44
C PRO A 391 14.64 13.35 9.82
N VAL A 392 15.84 13.88 9.99
CA VAL A 392 16.96 13.18 10.61
C VAL A 392 16.98 13.55 12.08
N LEU A 393 16.70 12.59 12.97
CA LEU A 393 16.59 12.86 14.41
C LEU A 393 17.80 12.33 15.17
N HIS A 394 18.23 13.07 16.19
CA HIS A 394 19.19 12.58 17.17
C HIS A 394 18.58 11.39 17.94
N ALA A 395 19.33 10.29 18.08
CA ALA A 395 18.81 9.04 18.65
C ALA A 395 18.33 9.17 20.10
N ASP A 396 19.05 9.96 20.92
CA ASP A 396 18.73 10.09 22.34
C ASP A 396 17.80 11.28 22.69
N THR A 397 17.88 12.41 21.97
CA THR A 397 17.09 13.62 22.28
C THR A 397 15.84 13.77 21.41
N HIS A 398 15.76 13.02 20.31
CA HIS A 398 14.70 13.12 19.30
C HIS A 398 14.53 14.54 18.70
N ALA A 399 15.55 15.39 18.83
CA ALA A 399 15.59 16.67 18.13
C ALA A 399 15.94 16.43 16.65
N VAL A 400 15.27 17.13 15.74
CA VAL A 400 15.59 17.08 14.31
C VAL A 400 16.87 17.87 14.08
N VAL A 401 17.91 17.18 13.57
CA VAL A 401 19.24 17.74 13.31
C VAL A 401 19.45 18.09 11.84
N ALA A 402 18.79 17.38 10.92
CA ALA A 402 18.82 17.67 9.49
C ALA A 402 17.52 17.29 8.78
N LEU A 403 17.29 17.87 7.60
CA LEU A 403 16.24 17.51 6.65
C LEU A 403 16.89 16.66 5.55
N HIS A 404 16.55 15.38 5.45
CA HIS A 404 17.07 14.52 4.39
C HIS A 404 16.63 15.06 3.03
N TYR A 405 17.58 15.29 2.13
CA TYR A 405 17.28 15.82 0.80
C TYR A 405 17.65 14.87 -0.33
N CYS A 406 18.57 13.92 -0.11
CA CYS A 406 18.88 12.94 -1.13
C CYS A 406 19.77 11.78 -0.65
N GLY A 407 19.76 10.70 -1.45
CA GLY A 407 20.77 9.66 -1.46
C GLY A 407 21.67 9.63 -2.71
N GLY A 408 22.87 9.10 -2.54
CA GLY A 408 23.90 9.02 -3.60
C GLY A 408 24.69 7.71 -3.54
N GLU A 409 25.60 7.51 -4.50
CA GLU A 409 26.37 6.26 -4.56
C GLU A 409 27.25 6.03 -3.32
N ALA A 410 27.47 4.77 -2.96
CA ALA A 410 28.31 4.35 -1.84
C ALA A 410 27.94 5.04 -0.51
N CYS A 411 26.64 5.07 -0.19
CA CYS A 411 26.12 5.62 1.07
C CYS A 411 26.37 7.14 1.22
N GLN A 412 26.26 7.89 0.12
CA GLN A 412 26.34 9.36 0.13
C GLN A 412 24.99 10.01 0.50
N ASN A 413 24.30 9.43 1.49
CA ASN A 413 23.00 9.93 1.95
C ASN A 413 23.21 11.20 2.78
N ALA A 414 22.43 12.24 2.48
CA ALA A 414 22.67 13.58 2.99
C ALA A 414 21.40 14.34 3.39
N GLY A 415 21.61 15.26 4.32
CA GLY A 415 20.58 16.16 4.84
C GLY A 415 21.08 17.59 5.01
N ILE A 416 20.18 18.55 4.90
CA ILE A 416 20.45 19.96 5.18
C ILE A 416 20.30 20.20 6.68
N PRO A 417 21.33 20.73 7.38
CA PRO A 417 21.24 21.02 8.81
C PRO A 417 20.05 21.93 9.14
N LEU A 418 19.25 21.59 10.16
CA LEU A 418 18.10 22.40 10.55
C LEU A 418 18.52 23.81 11.01
N ALA A 419 19.70 23.96 11.61
CA ALA A 419 20.27 25.25 11.96
C ALA A 419 20.38 26.21 10.76
N LYS A 420 20.66 25.71 9.54
CA LYS A 420 20.72 26.53 8.32
C LYS A 420 19.33 26.97 7.88
N ILE A 421 18.35 26.07 7.92
CA ILE A 421 16.94 26.37 7.58
C ILE A 421 16.37 27.40 8.56
N ILE A 422 16.62 27.23 9.86
CA ILE A 422 16.20 28.19 10.90
C ILE A 422 16.84 29.56 10.67
N ALA A 423 18.13 29.62 10.36
CA ALA A 423 18.82 30.88 10.06
C ALA A 423 18.22 31.57 8.82
N ASP A 424 17.92 30.81 7.76
CA ASP A 424 17.30 31.32 6.54
C ASP A 424 15.89 31.88 6.78
N LEU A 425 15.06 31.18 7.57
CA LEU A 425 13.72 31.65 7.96
C LEU A 425 13.79 32.95 8.76
N ASN A 426 14.71 33.04 9.71
CA ASN A 426 14.91 34.24 10.52
C ASN A 426 15.34 35.43 9.67
N VAL A 427 16.30 35.23 8.75
CA VAL A 427 16.75 36.27 7.80
C VAL A 427 15.61 36.70 6.87
N SER A 428 14.77 35.75 6.46
CA SER A 428 13.61 35.99 5.59
C SER A 428 12.41 36.59 6.32
N GLY A 429 12.48 36.81 7.63
CA GLY A 429 11.38 37.35 8.44
C GLY A 429 10.18 36.41 8.55
N VAL A 430 10.35 35.12 8.26
CA VAL A 430 9.30 34.09 8.40
C VAL A 430 9.33 33.57 9.84
N PRO A 431 8.26 33.75 10.64
CA PRO A 431 8.25 33.24 12.01
C PRO A 431 8.41 31.73 12.04
N LEU A 432 9.23 31.24 12.97
CA LEU A 432 9.34 29.81 13.21
C LEU A 432 7.99 29.24 13.70
N PRO A 433 7.66 27.98 13.37
CA PRO A 433 6.51 27.32 13.95
C PRO A 433 6.56 27.37 15.49
N PRO A 434 5.44 27.72 16.16
CA PRO A 434 5.35 27.69 17.62
C PRO A 434 5.77 26.34 18.18
N ASP A 435 6.46 26.32 19.33
CA ASP A 435 7.02 25.12 19.96
C ASP A 435 7.98 24.30 19.07
N GLY A 436 8.45 24.87 17.95
CA GLY A 436 9.26 24.17 16.96
C GLY A 436 10.74 24.01 17.28
N LEU A 437 11.25 24.65 18.35
CA LEU A 437 12.64 24.52 18.78
C LEU A 437 12.78 23.48 19.89
N ALA A 438 13.80 22.63 19.77
CA ALA A 438 14.08 21.59 20.75
C ALA A 438 14.55 22.19 22.09
N SER A 439 14.16 21.56 23.19
CA SER A 439 14.66 21.86 24.54
C SER A 439 15.30 20.61 25.14
N SER A 440 16.20 20.80 26.10
CA SER A 440 16.77 19.71 26.90
C SER A 440 16.35 19.88 28.37
N PRO A 441 15.61 18.91 28.97
CA PRO A 441 15.11 17.67 28.35
C PRO A 441 13.95 17.91 27.36
N PRO A 442 13.64 16.93 26.49
CA PRO A 442 12.49 17.00 25.60
C PRO A 442 11.19 17.18 26.40
N PRO A 443 10.24 18.03 25.96
CA PRO A 443 8.95 18.15 26.63
C PRO A 443 8.20 16.82 26.59
N PRO A 444 7.43 16.48 27.65
CA PRO A 444 6.61 15.28 27.67
C PRO A 444 5.69 15.26 26.44
N LEU A 445 5.72 14.15 25.71
CA LEU A 445 4.81 13.95 24.59
C LEU A 445 3.41 13.68 25.13
N VAL A 446 2.40 14.23 24.46
CA VAL A 446 1.01 13.97 24.81
C VAL A 446 0.73 12.49 24.59
N ALA A 447 0.14 11.83 25.59
CA ALA A 447 -0.31 10.45 25.45
C ALA A 447 -1.20 10.36 24.21
N TYR A 448 -0.84 9.44 23.32
CA TYR A 448 -1.59 9.17 22.12
C TYR A 448 -2.25 7.81 22.24
N ALA A 449 -3.41 7.65 21.61
CA ALA A 449 -3.98 6.33 21.46
C ALA A 449 -2.97 5.47 20.68
N ASP A 450 -2.72 4.27 21.19
CA ASP A 450 -2.01 3.24 20.45
C ASP A 450 -2.54 3.23 19.02
N PRO A 451 -1.65 3.15 18.02
CA PRO A 451 -2.12 2.98 16.67
C PRO A 451 -3.12 1.82 16.67
N ARG A 452 -4.35 2.08 16.23
CA ARG A 452 -5.11 1.01 15.62
C ARG A 452 -4.30 0.70 14.37
N LEU A 453 -3.40 -0.27 14.46
CA LEU A 453 -2.74 -0.86 13.32
C LEU A 453 -3.89 -1.38 12.50
N ALA A 454 -4.36 -0.56 11.56
CA ALA A 454 -5.36 -0.98 10.62
C ALA A 454 -4.70 -2.13 9.90
N THR A 455 -5.12 -3.33 10.25
CA THR A 455 -4.66 -4.51 9.55
C THR A 455 -5.16 -4.34 8.12
N PRO A 456 -4.42 -4.78 7.10
CA PRO A 456 -5.03 -5.09 5.83
C PRO A 456 -6.39 -5.80 6.00
N ASP A 457 -6.62 -6.64 7.02
CA ASP A 457 -7.95 -7.20 7.36
C ASP A 457 -9.04 -6.14 7.65
N ASP A 458 -8.72 -5.04 8.33
CA ASP A 458 -9.64 -3.91 8.55
C ASP A 458 -10.04 -3.20 7.24
N TRP A 459 -9.24 -3.36 6.17
CA TRP A 459 -9.46 -2.75 4.85
C TRP A 459 -9.84 -3.76 3.76
N SER A 460 -9.56 -5.05 3.98
CA SER A 460 -9.60 -6.11 2.98
C SER A 460 -10.30 -7.37 3.44
N HIS A 461 -10.86 -7.45 4.65
CA HIS A 461 -11.76 -8.54 5.01
C HIS A 461 -13.17 -8.02 5.24
N THR A 462 -14.01 -8.24 4.22
CA THR A 462 -15.46 -8.27 4.41
C THR A 462 -15.84 -9.28 5.49
N ASN A 463 -16.99 -9.09 6.15
CA ASN A 463 -17.60 -10.18 6.89
C ASN A 463 -17.93 -11.32 5.90
N LEU A 464 -17.18 -12.42 6.00
CA LEU A 464 -17.35 -13.61 5.18
C LEU A 464 -18.49 -14.46 5.75
N ALA A 465 -19.72 -13.99 5.55
CA ALA A 465 -20.92 -14.62 6.10
C ALA A 465 -21.20 -16.01 5.49
N TYR A 466 -20.57 -16.34 4.37
CA TYR A 466 -20.79 -17.59 3.65
C TYR A 466 -19.51 -18.43 3.68
N ARG A 467 -19.67 -19.73 3.93
CA ARG A 467 -18.60 -20.70 3.90
C ARG A 467 -19.11 -21.95 3.18
N SER A 468 -18.33 -22.45 2.23
CA SER A 468 -18.63 -23.72 1.59
C SER A 468 -18.45 -24.88 2.57
N PRO A 469 -19.18 -25.98 2.41
CA PRO A 469 -18.73 -27.26 2.98
C PRO A 469 -17.30 -27.54 2.52
N PRO A 470 -16.45 -28.15 3.36
CA PRO A 470 -15.11 -28.53 2.95
C PRO A 470 -15.13 -29.44 1.73
N LEU A 471 -14.30 -29.11 0.74
CA LEU A 471 -14.16 -29.85 -0.51
C LEU A 471 -12.86 -30.63 -0.49
N GLN A 472 -12.99 -31.95 -0.56
CA GLN A 472 -11.83 -32.84 -0.57
C GLN A 472 -11.28 -33.03 -1.98
N GLY A 473 -9.96 -33.01 -2.14
CA GLY A 473 -9.25 -33.10 -3.42
C GLY A 473 -7.91 -33.82 -3.32
N VAL A 474 -7.32 -34.11 -4.48
CA VAL A 474 -6.07 -34.89 -4.57
C VAL A 474 -5.20 -34.37 -5.71
N VAL A 475 -4.02 -33.84 -5.38
CA VAL A 475 -2.97 -33.55 -6.37
C VAL A 475 -2.13 -34.81 -6.55
N ARG A 476 -1.99 -35.29 -7.79
CA ARG A 476 -1.31 -36.56 -8.07
C ARG A 476 -0.27 -36.43 -9.17
N ARG A 477 0.74 -37.28 -9.10
CA ARG A 477 1.67 -37.50 -10.20
C ARG A 477 0.94 -38.16 -11.39
N LEU A 478 1.26 -37.73 -12.60
CA LEU A 478 0.62 -38.21 -13.83
C LEU A 478 1.36 -39.40 -14.48
N GLY A 479 2.46 -39.87 -13.88
CA GLY A 479 3.18 -41.07 -14.32
C GLY A 479 3.80 -41.00 -15.73
N ASN A 480 4.10 -39.81 -16.25
CA ASN A 480 4.66 -39.67 -17.60
C ASN A 480 6.16 -40.02 -17.62
N PRO A 481 6.60 -41.09 -18.32
CA PRO A 481 8.00 -41.54 -18.29
C PRO A 481 8.99 -40.51 -18.87
N LYS A 482 8.54 -39.61 -19.75
CA LYS A 482 9.36 -38.54 -20.34
C LYS A 482 9.36 -37.26 -19.50
N LYS A 483 8.41 -37.14 -18.55
CA LYS A 483 8.24 -36.00 -17.65
C LYS A 483 7.75 -36.51 -16.28
N PRO A 484 8.63 -37.13 -15.48
CA PRO A 484 8.22 -37.86 -14.28
C PRO A 484 7.60 -36.95 -13.20
N TYR A 485 7.88 -35.65 -13.23
CA TYR A 485 7.40 -34.67 -12.27
C TYR A 485 6.02 -34.09 -12.58
N LEU A 486 5.35 -34.46 -13.69
CA LEU A 486 4.02 -33.88 -14.00
C LEU A 486 3.02 -34.17 -12.89
N THR A 487 2.31 -33.15 -12.40
CA THR A 487 1.18 -33.33 -11.48
C THR A 487 -0.13 -32.85 -12.09
N SER A 488 -1.25 -33.38 -11.59
CA SER A 488 -2.57 -32.82 -11.85
C SER A 488 -2.70 -31.43 -11.26
N VAL A 489 -3.68 -30.68 -11.77
CA VAL A 489 -4.20 -29.46 -11.15
C VAL A 489 -5.71 -29.67 -10.97
N ASP A 490 -6.19 -29.57 -9.75
CA ASP A 490 -7.62 -29.66 -9.45
C ASP A 490 -8.28 -28.30 -9.68
N ILE A 491 -9.51 -28.33 -10.20
CA ILE A 491 -10.25 -27.14 -10.63
C ILE A 491 -11.61 -27.07 -9.91
N VAL A 492 -11.90 -25.93 -9.32
CA VAL A 492 -13.22 -25.58 -8.79
C VAL A 492 -13.69 -24.30 -9.46
N GLU A 493 -14.87 -24.33 -10.07
CA GLU A 493 -15.52 -23.16 -10.61
C GLU A 493 -16.33 -22.46 -9.52
N VAL A 494 -16.13 -21.15 -9.39
CA VAL A 494 -16.82 -20.27 -8.45
C VAL A 494 -17.58 -19.23 -9.27
N THR A 495 -18.91 -19.25 -9.20
CA THR A 495 -19.75 -18.24 -9.84
C THR A 495 -20.26 -17.26 -8.81
N VAL A 496 -20.05 -15.97 -9.08
CA VAL A 496 -20.47 -14.83 -8.26
C VAL A 496 -21.39 -13.92 -9.08
N THR A 497 -22.50 -13.47 -8.50
CA THR A 497 -23.49 -12.62 -9.19
C THR A 497 -23.33 -11.13 -8.89
N VAL A 498 -22.61 -10.81 -7.83
CA VAL A 498 -22.23 -9.46 -7.40
C VAL A 498 -20.72 -9.43 -7.15
N PRO A 499 -20.06 -8.25 -7.13
CA PRO A 499 -18.70 -8.16 -6.64
C PRO A 499 -18.59 -8.87 -5.28
N THR A 500 -17.68 -9.83 -5.17
CA THR A 500 -17.62 -10.75 -4.03
C THR A 500 -16.18 -11.00 -3.65
N GLN A 501 -15.87 -10.85 -2.37
CA GLN A 501 -14.57 -11.27 -1.87
C GLN A 501 -14.64 -12.75 -1.57
N VAL A 502 -13.60 -13.47 -1.97
CA VAL A 502 -13.45 -14.90 -1.76
C VAL A 502 -12.10 -15.16 -1.10
N ILE A 503 -12.14 -16.02 -0.09
CA ILE A 503 -10.96 -16.58 0.56
C ILE A 503 -10.93 -18.07 0.24
N VAL A 504 -9.82 -18.49 -0.36
CA VAL A 504 -9.50 -19.88 -0.68
C VAL A 504 -8.45 -20.33 0.31
N ASP A 505 -8.80 -21.38 1.05
CA ASP A 505 -8.04 -21.89 2.18
C ASP A 505 -7.83 -23.40 1.99
N VAL A 506 -6.59 -23.87 2.08
CA VAL A 506 -6.23 -25.26 1.76
C VAL A 506 -5.46 -25.91 2.90
N LEU A 507 -6.14 -26.80 3.60
CA LEU A 507 -5.52 -27.70 4.57
C LEU A 507 -4.95 -28.91 3.82
N ALA A 508 -3.66 -29.17 3.92
CA ALA A 508 -3.02 -30.35 3.35
C ALA A 508 -2.34 -31.19 4.43
N SER A 509 -1.85 -32.38 4.08
CA SER A 509 -0.89 -33.07 4.96
C SER A 509 0.39 -32.23 5.08
N GLU A 510 0.92 -32.09 6.29
CA GLU A 510 2.03 -31.17 6.57
C GLU A 510 3.21 -31.85 7.25
N PHE A 511 4.38 -31.24 7.11
CA PHE A 511 5.63 -31.68 7.72
C PHE A 511 6.20 -30.55 8.57
N ASP A 512 6.47 -30.83 9.84
CA ASP A 512 7.14 -29.91 10.74
C ASP A 512 8.67 -30.13 10.65
N PRO A 513 9.43 -29.15 10.13
CA PRO A 513 10.87 -29.28 9.99
C PRO A 513 11.64 -29.24 11.32
N GLU A 514 11.04 -28.73 12.41
CA GLU A 514 11.69 -28.68 13.72
C GLU A 514 11.61 -30.03 14.44
N SER A 515 10.43 -30.65 14.44
CA SER A 515 10.23 -31.96 15.06
C SER A 515 10.47 -33.16 14.12
N LEU A 516 10.61 -32.90 12.81
CA LEU A 516 10.65 -33.91 11.73
C LEU A 516 9.39 -34.80 11.70
N ALA A 517 8.26 -34.31 12.20
CA ALA A 517 7.00 -35.04 12.26
C ALA A 517 6.11 -34.72 11.04
N CYS A 518 5.44 -35.74 10.52
CA CYS A 518 4.38 -35.60 9.51
C CYS A 518 3.01 -35.60 10.18
N PHE A 519 2.08 -34.78 9.68
CA PHE A 519 0.73 -34.67 10.19
C PHE A 519 -0.28 -34.90 9.06
N ASP A 520 -1.13 -35.93 9.22
CA ASP A 520 -2.30 -36.14 8.37
C ASP A 520 -3.47 -35.30 8.89
N LEU A 521 -3.48 -34.02 8.51
CA LEU A 521 -4.52 -33.06 8.90
C LEU A 521 -5.85 -33.27 8.14
N VAL A 522 -5.81 -33.99 7.01
CA VAL A 522 -6.97 -34.26 6.15
C VAL A 522 -7.70 -35.56 6.56
N HIS A 523 -7.04 -36.42 7.34
CA HIS A 523 -7.55 -37.69 7.83
C HIS A 523 -7.93 -38.68 6.71
N ASP A 524 -7.13 -38.76 5.64
CA ASP A 524 -7.27 -39.75 4.53
C ASP A 524 -6.08 -40.71 4.46
N CYS A 525 -5.26 -40.78 5.53
CA CYS A 525 -4.12 -41.68 5.67
C CYS A 525 -3.00 -41.52 4.63
N ARG A 526 -3.08 -40.51 3.77
CA ARG A 526 -1.98 -40.06 2.92
C ARG A 526 -1.15 -39.05 3.70
N ILE A 527 0.13 -39.36 3.88
CA ILE A 527 1.08 -38.45 4.55
C ILE A 527 1.91 -37.63 3.57
N THR A 528 1.72 -37.88 2.27
CA THR A 528 2.36 -37.13 1.20
C THR A 528 1.89 -35.67 1.27
N SER A 529 2.83 -34.79 1.60
CA SER A 529 2.64 -33.35 1.62
C SER A 529 3.05 -32.72 0.29
N PHE A 530 2.60 -31.50 0.05
CA PHE A 530 3.02 -30.70 -1.08
C PHE A 530 2.86 -29.21 -0.75
N GLN A 531 3.70 -28.38 -1.35
CA GLN A 531 3.53 -26.94 -1.28
C GLN A 531 2.45 -26.51 -2.27
N ALA A 532 1.24 -26.23 -1.79
CA ALA A 532 0.14 -25.90 -2.67
C ALA A 532 0.28 -24.48 -3.25
N THR A 533 0.18 -24.39 -4.58
CA THR A 533 0.08 -23.14 -5.32
C THR A 533 -1.33 -23.01 -5.87
N LEU A 534 -1.95 -21.87 -5.56
CA LEU A 534 -3.30 -21.50 -5.92
C LEU A 534 -3.28 -20.47 -7.06
N TYR A 535 -4.24 -20.60 -7.96
CA TYR A 535 -4.60 -19.55 -8.92
C TYR A 535 -6.09 -19.28 -8.89
N ILE A 536 -6.47 -18.01 -9.03
CA ILE A 536 -7.85 -17.62 -9.33
C ILE A 536 -7.87 -16.75 -10.59
N PHE A 537 -8.59 -17.20 -11.62
CA PHE A 537 -8.71 -16.51 -12.89
C PHE A 537 -10.11 -16.61 -13.48
N SER A 538 -10.46 -15.68 -14.37
CA SER A 538 -11.75 -15.73 -15.06
C SER A 538 -11.84 -16.92 -16.00
N LYS A 539 -12.96 -17.66 -15.95
CA LYS A 539 -13.24 -18.75 -16.90
C LYS A 539 -13.44 -18.22 -18.32
N PHE A 540 -14.04 -17.04 -18.45
CA PHE A 540 -14.47 -16.48 -19.74
C PHE A 540 -13.69 -15.21 -20.08
N LYS A 541 -13.30 -15.07 -21.34
CA LYS A 541 -12.48 -13.94 -21.83
C LYS A 541 -13.20 -12.57 -21.76
N ASN A 542 -14.52 -12.54 -21.62
CA ASN A 542 -15.29 -11.29 -21.50
C ASN A 542 -15.09 -10.60 -20.13
N VAL A 543 -14.62 -11.33 -19.12
CA VAL A 543 -14.19 -10.79 -17.83
C VAL A 543 -12.68 -10.91 -17.78
N THR A 544 -11.98 -9.77 -17.81
CA THR A 544 -10.50 -9.74 -17.85
C THR A 544 -9.98 -9.02 -16.62
N TYR A 545 -9.10 -9.70 -15.88
CA TYR A 545 -8.30 -9.16 -14.79
C TYR A 545 -7.03 -10.00 -14.64
N LYS A 546 -6.03 -9.49 -13.93
CA LYS A 546 -4.80 -10.25 -13.67
C LYS A 546 -5.08 -11.33 -12.64
N ALA A 547 -4.79 -12.57 -12.99
CA ALA A 547 -5.03 -13.72 -12.12
C ALA A 547 -4.40 -13.54 -10.74
N TYR A 548 -5.14 -13.95 -9.70
CA TYR A 548 -4.62 -14.02 -8.34
C TYR A 548 -3.78 -15.28 -8.18
N SER A 549 -2.72 -15.19 -7.38
CA SER A 549 -1.92 -16.36 -7.00
C SER A 549 -1.23 -16.13 -5.67
N ASN A 550 -1.01 -17.22 -4.92
CA ASN A 550 -0.11 -17.26 -3.78
C ASN A 550 1.32 -17.70 -4.19
N ALA A 551 1.59 -17.88 -5.48
CA ALA A 551 2.92 -18.27 -5.97
C ALA A 551 3.98 -17.25 -5.54
N GLY A 552 5.09 -17.73 -4.97
CA GLY A 552 6.19 -16.90 -4.48
C GLY A 552 5.93 -16.23 -3.12
N VAL A 553 4.78 -16.48 -2.49
CA VAL A 553 4.50 -16.07 -1.12
C VAL A 553 5.16 -17.09 -0.18
N THR A 554 6.38 -16.81 0.27
CA THR A 554 7.12 -17.68 1.20
C THR A 554 6.76 -17.45 2.67
N ARG A 555 6.01 -16.39 2.95
CA ARG A 555 5.44 -16.06 4.26
C ARG A 555 4.05 -15.49 4.05
N ALA A 556 3.09 -15.97 4.82
CA ALA A 556 1.74 -15.41 4.84
C ALA A 556 1.80 -13.88 5.01
N ARG A 557 0.80 -13.16 4.47
CA ARG A 557 0.77 -11.71 4.65
C ARG A 557 0.72 -11.48 6.15
N PHE A 558 -0.13 -12.13 6.92
CA PHE A 558 -0.07 -12.09 8.39
C PHE A 558 0.37 -13.42 8.98
N PRO A 559 1.01 -13.44 10.16
CA PRO A 559 1.45 -14.70 10.80
C PRO A 559 0.33 -15.67 11.16
N TYR A 560 -0.94 -15.23 11.13
CA TYR A 560 -2.12 -16.04 11.45
C TYR A 560 -3.03 -16.35 10.25
N GLU A 561 -2.78 -15.76 9.07
CA GLU A 561 -3.57 -16.08 7.88
C GLU A 561 -3.44 -17.57 7.54
N GLY A 562 -4.56 -18.18 7.20
CA GLY A 562 -4.61 -19.61 6.82
C GLY A 562 -4.58 -20.59 7.99
N ARG A 563 -4.01 -20.23 9.15
CA ARG A 563 -3.80 -21.18 10.27
C ARG A 563 -5.03 -21.54 11.10
N LEU A 564 -6.19 -20.97 10.81
CA LEU A 564 -7.41 -21.19 11.62
C LEU A 564 -8.02 -22.58 11.37
N ASP A 565 -7.67 -23.24 10.28
CA ASP A 565 -8.10 -24.58 9.92
C ASP A 565 -7.27 -25.71 10.56
N GLY A 566 -6.15 -25.34 11.21
CA GLY A 566 -5.22 -26.27 11.86
C GLY A 566 -3.86 -26.41 11.16
N SER A 567 -3.63 -25.71 10.04
CA SER A 567 -2.32 -25.70 9.37
C SER A 567 -1.20 -25.23 10.33
N ILE A 568 -0.11 -26.00 10.35
CA ILE A 568 1.09 -25.82 11.15
C ILE A 568 2.27 -25.28 10.32
N ALA A 569 2.25 -25.44 8.99
CA ALA A 569 3.30 -24.97 8.10
C ALA A 569 3.39 -23.44 8.12
N SER A 570 4.61 -22.92 8.00
CA SER A 570 4.83 -21.47 7.96
C SER A 570 4.28 -20.77 6.71
N ALA A 571 4.04 -21.56 5.66
CA ALA A 571 3.51 -21.12 4.38
C ALA A 571 2.23 -21.91 4.07
N ASP A 572 1.16 -21.59 4.82
CA ASP A 572 -0.16 -22.14 4.55
C ASP A 572 -0.71 -21.58 3.21
N PRO A 573 -1.20 -22.44 2.31
CA PRO A 573 -1.75 -22.02 1.03
C PRO A 573 -3.11 -21.32 1.16
N TYR A 574 -3.02 -20.03 1.46
CA TYR A 574 -4.14 -19.11 1.62
C TYR A 574 -4.17 -18.06 0.50
N LEU A 575 -5.35 -17.77 -0.07
CA LEU A 575 -5.50 -16.77 -1.15
C LEU A 575 -6.78 -15.94 -1.02
N VAL A 576 -6.62 -14.62 -1.03
CA VAL A 576 -7.72 -13.64 -0.96
C VAL A 576 -7.88 -12.94 -2.31
N ALA A 577 -9.05 -13.09 -2.91
CA ALA A 577 -9.39 -12.48 -4.19
C ALA A 577 -10.70 -11.70 -4.11
N ASP A 578 -10.72 -10.53 -4.76
CA ASP A 578 -11.96 -9.81 -4.99
C ASP A 578 -12.40 -10.10 -6.42
N LEU A 579 -13.59 -10.69 -6.58
CA LEU A 579 -14.06 -11.20 -7.85
C LEU A 579 -15.18 -10.32 -8.41
N PRO A 580 -15.09 -9.87 -9.68
CA PRO A 580 -16.22 -9.22 -10.35
C PRO A 580 -17.31 -10.27 -10.65
N PRO A 581 -18.56 -9.86 -10.92
CA PRO A 581 -19.62 -10.76 -11.39
C PRO A 581 -19.15 -11.64 -12.56
N GLY A 582 -19.37 -12.95 -12.46
CA GLY A 582 -18.93 -13.92 -13.46
C GLY A 582 -18.59 -15.29 -12.87
N THR A 583 -18.08 -16.18 -13.74
CA THR A 583 -17.56 -17.48 -13.34
C THR A 583 -16.04 -17.45 -13.37
N HIS A 584 -15.43 -17.85 -12.26
CA HIS A 584 -14.00 -17.88 -12.04
C HIS A 584 -13.55 -19.32 -11.74
N VAL A 585 -12.29 -19.61 -11.99
CA VAL A 585 -11.66 -20.90 -11.72
C VAL A 585 -10.68 -20.73 -10.57
N VAL A 586 -10.84 -21.53 -9.52
CA VAL A 586 -9.84 -21.80 -8.50
C VAL A 586 -9.08 -23.04 -8.94
N ALA A 587 -7.78 -22.89 -9.21
CA ALA A 587 -6.89 -23.98 -9.60
C ALA A 587 -5.91 -24.29 -8.47
N ILE A 588 -5.79 -25.56 -8.10
CA ILE A 588 -4.96 -26.06 -7.01
C ILE A 588 -3.93 -27.04 -7.57
N GLY A 589 -2.64 -26.74 -7.40
CA GLY A 589 -1.55 -27.63 -7.81
C GLY A 589 -0.34 -27.48 -6.91
N GLY A 590 0.74 -28.21 -7.21
CA GLY A 590 2.00 -28.11 -6.47
C GLY A 590 2.85 -26.88 -6.81
N MET A 591 3.96 -26.73 -6.09
CA MET A 591 4.89 -25.60 -6.27
C MET A 591 5.30 -25.38 -7.72
N GLY A 592 5.53 -24.11 -8.06
CA GLY A 592 5.96 -23.71 -9.40
C GLY A 592 4.87 -23.81 -10.48
N LEU A 593 3.62 -24.07 -10.09
CA LEU A 593 2.47 -23.96 -10.99
C LEU A 593 2.47 -22.58 -11.66
N GLY A 594 2.43 -22.54 -12.99
CA GLY A 594 2.26 -21.31 -13.76
C GLY A 594 0.81 -21.13 -14.21
N LEU A 595 0.42 -19.89 -14.55
CA LEU A 595 -0.95 -19.60 -15.01
C LEU A 595 -1.38 -20.44 -16.23
N ASN A 596 -0.49 -20.66 -17.21
CA ASN A 596 -0.81 -21.47 -18.39
C ASN A 596 -1.08 -22.94 -18.02
N ASP A 597 -0.32 -23.47 -17.07
CA ASP A 597 -0.45 -24.83 -16.56
C ASP A 597 -1.72 -24.97 -15.70
N ALA A 598 -2.05 -23.95 -14.91
CA ALA A 598 -3.29 -23.86 -14.16
C ALA A 598 -4.52 -23.87 -15.09
N ILE A 599 -4.46 -23.15 -16.22
CA ILE A 599 -5.50 -23.17 -17.27
C ILE A 599 -5.57 -24.54 -17.96
N ALA A 600 -4.42 -25.18 -18.19
CA ALA A 600 -4.34 -26.48 -18.85
C ALA A 600 -4.75 -27.66 -17.95
N GLY A 601 -4.83 -27.46 -16.63
CA GLY A 601 -5.15 -28.52 -15.66
C GLY A 601 -3.97 -29.47 -15.35
N VAL A 602 -2.74 -29.09 -15.72
CA VAL A 602 -1.53 -29.92 -15.56
C VAL A 602 -0.35 -29.04 -15.19
N ASN A 603 0.31 -29.33 -14.06
CA ASN A 603 1.55 -28.66 -13.67
C ASN A 603 2.74 -29.31 -14.38
N THR A 604 3.44 -28.54 -15.19
CA THR A 604 4.59 -28.98 -15.98
C THR A 604 5.93 -28.54 -15.41
N TYR A 605 5.94 -27.90 -14.24
CA TYR A 605 7.15 -27.46 -13.56
C TYR A 605 8.08 -28.64 -13.28
N ARG A 606 9.36 -28.48 -13.65
CA ARG A 606 10.33 -29.60 -13.64
C ARG A 606 10.82 -30.01 -12.24
N TYR A 607 10.49 -29.23 -11.22
CA TYR A 607 10.88 -29.46 -9.82
C TYR A 607 9.66 -29.44 -8.89
N VAL A 608 8.46 -29.77 -9.41
CA VAL A 608 7.32 -29.96 -8.52
C VAL A 608 7.48 -31.31 -7.81
N ASP A 609 7.59 -31.24 -6.49
CA ASP A 609 7.78 -32.41 -5.64
C ASP A 609 6.54 -32.67 -4.79
N LEU A 610 6.24 -33.97 -4.65
CA LEU A 610 5.34 -34.49 -3.63
C LEU A 610 6.24 -35.13 -2.59
N LEU A 611 6.13 -34.69 -1.34
CA LEU A 611 7.07 -35.00 -0.28
C LEU A 611 6.46 -36.00 0.71
N GLU A 612 7.25 -36.97 1.13
CA GLU A 612 6.91 -37.87 2.22
C GLU A 612 7.96 -37.64 3.32
N GLY A 613 7.58 -36.92 4.38
CA GLY A 613 8.55 -36.34 5.31
C GLY A 613 9.44 -35.29 4.63
N ASN A 614 10.76 -35.43 4.79
CA ASN A 614 11.76 -34.53 4.20
C ASN A 614 12.30 -35.01 2.84
N THR A 615 11.77 -36.11 2.30
CA THR A 615 12.22 -36.73 1.03
C THR A 615 11.16 -36.65 -0.06
N VAL A 616 11.60 -36.68 -1.31
CA VAL A 616 10.69 -36.75 -2.47
C VAL A 616 10.09 -38.15 -2.54
N ASN A 617 8.76 -38.25 -2.51
CA ASN A 617 8.08 -39.50 -2.77
C ASN A 617 8.35 -39.90 -4.23
N SER A 618 9.02 -41.02 -4.45
CA SER A 618 9.47 -41.49 -5.76
C SER A 618 8.42 -42.32 -6.52
N ASP A 619 7.27 -42.64 -5.91
CA ASP A 619 6.20 -43.42 -6.53
C ASP A 619 5.63 -42.69 -7.76
N ALA A 620 5.51 -43.40 -8.88
CA ALA A 620 4.91 -42.86 -10.11
C ALA A 620 3.42 -42.48 -9.94
N THR A 621 2.78 -43.01 -8.91
CA THR A 621 1.37 -42.81 -8.53
C THR A 621 1.20 -41.98 -7.25
N ALA A 622 2.29 -41.38 -6.74
CA ALA A 622 2.27 -40.50 -5.58
C ALA A 622 1.13 -39.47 -5.67
N SER A 623 0.45 -39.28 -4.55
CA SER A 623 -0.67 -38.35 -4.46
C SER A 623 -0.74 -37.74 -3.07
N ALA A 624 -1.09 -36.46 -3.02
CA ALA A 624 -1.26 -35.68 -1.80
C ALA A 624 -2.72 -35.25 -1.69
N ALA A 625 -3.33 -35.54 -0.53
CA ALA A 625 -4.70 -35.14 -0.24
C ALA A 625 -4.73 -33.71 0.30
N TYR A 626 -5.83 -33.01 0.05
CA TYR A 626 -6.08 -31.70 0.63
C TYR A 626 -7.57 -31.47 0.83
N GLN A 627 -7.89 -30.61 1.79
CA GLN A 627 -9.22 -30.09 2.06
C GLN A 627 -9.26 -28.60 1.72
N LEU A 628 -10.13 -28.23 0.80
CA LEU A 628 -10.36 -26.85 0.39
C LEU A 628 -11.59 -26.28 1.08
N THR A 629 -11.44 -25.10 1.68
CA THR A 629 -12.55 -24.29 2.16
C THR A 629 -12.62 -22.98 1.39
N ILE A 630 -13.81 -22.61 0.92
CA ILE A 630 -14.06 -21.33 0.26
C ILE A 630 -14.99 -20.51 1.14
N SER A 631 -14.51 -19.36 1.62
CA SER A 631 -15.33 -18.38 2.34
C SER A 631 -15.60 -17.16 1.46
N SER A 632 -16.77 -16.55 1.58
CA SER A 632 -17.14 -15.43 0.72
C SER A 632 -18.02 -14.39 1.40
N SER A 633 -17.95 -13.17 0.88
CA SER A 633 -18.72 -12.01 1.35
C SER A 633 -20.17 -12.00 0.89
N ALA A 634 -20.48 -12.77 -0.16
CA ALA A 634 -21.80 -12.92 -0.76
C ALA A 634 -22.04 -14.38 -1.17
N PRO A 635 -23.29 -14.80 -1.43
CA PRO A 635 -23.58 -16.15 -1.89
C PRO A 635 -22.82 -16.49 -3.18
N ILE A 636 -22.26 -17.70 -3.23
CA ILE A 636 -21.52 -18.23 -4.38
C ILE A 636 -22.11 -19.57 -4.82
N THR A 637 -21.99 -19.85 -6.12
CA THR A 637 -22.28 -21.19 -6.66
C THR A 637 -20.98 -21.88 -6.99
N LEU A 638 -20.80 -23.09 -6.45
CA LEU A 638 -19.63 -23.92 -6.71
C LEU A 638 -19.97 -25.04 -7.69
N TRP A 639 -19.06 -25.28 -8.63
CA TRP A 639 -19.08 -26.47 -9.48
C TRP A 639 -17.67 -27.06 -9.53
N ARG A 640 -17.56 -28.38 -9.51
CA ARG A 640 -16.29 -29.08 -9.68
C ARG A 640 -16.48 -30.25 -10.63
N PRO A 641 -15.48 -30.59 -11.45
CA PRO A 641 -15.45 -31.87 -12.13
C PRO A 641 -15.54 -33.01 -11.11
N PRO A 642 -16.13 -34.17 -11.47
CA PRO A 642 -16.03 -35.36 -10.65
C PRO A 642 -14.55 -35.65 -10.34
N PRO A 643 -14.21 -36.00 -9.08
CA PRO A 643 -12.83 -36.32 -8.73
C PRO A 643 -12.34 -37.49 -9.60
N THR A 644 -11.16 -37.32 -10.22
CA THR A 644 -10.58 -38.35 -11.10
C THR A 644 -10.12 -39.60 -10.35
N GLN A 645 -9.99 -39.49 -9.02
CA GLN A 645 -9.75 -40.58 -8.07
C GLN A 645 -10.57 -40.32 -6.82
N SER A 646 -11.23 -41.32 -6.27
CA SER A 646 -11.92 -41.16 -4.99
C SER A 646 -10.89 -40.97 -3.87
N MET A 647 -11.18 -40.09 -2.91
CA MET A 647 -10.55 -40.20 -1.60
C MET A 647 -10.71 -41.63 -1.09
N SER A 648 -9.72 -42.13 -0.37
CA SER A 648 -9.83 -43.50 0.11
C SER A 648 -11.00 -43.53 1.10
N THR A 649 -11.90 -44.51 0.98
CA THR A 649 -12.95 -44.72 1.98
C THR A 649 -12.41 -45.51 3.19
N VAL A 650 -11.08 -45.52 3.38
CA VAL A 650 -10.38 -46.44 4.29
C VAL A 650 -10.45 -45.89 5.73
N PRO A 651 -10.66 -46.75 6.75
CA PRO A 651 -10.93 -46.32 8.12
C PRO A 651 -9.65 -45.84 8.82
N ASN A 652 -9.78 -44.79 9.64
CA ASN A 652 -8.83 -44.29 10.66
C ASN A 652 -7.51 -45.07 10.76
N CYS A 653 -6.48 -44.64 10.04
CA CYS A 653 -5.10 -44.96 10.41
C CYS A 653 -4.84 -44.44 11.82
N THR A 654 -4.13 -45.24 12.61
CA THR A 654 -3.65 -44.81 13.92
C THR A 654 -2.50 -43.82 13.75
N TRP A 655 -2.34 -42.90 14.70
CA TRP A 655 -1.21 -41.96 14.72
C TRP A 655 0.14 -42.68 14.62
N ALA A 656 0.28 -43.85 15.24
CA ALA A 656 1.47 -44.69 15.13
C ALA A 656 1.76 -45.21 13.71
N GLN A 657 0.73 -45.44 12.88
CA GLN A 657 0.90 -45.84 11.47
C GLN A 657 1.34 -44.67 10.59
N VAL A 658 0.83 -43.46 10.88
CA VAL A 658 1.25 -42.21 10.25
C VAL A 658 2.71 -41.92 10.56
N GLU A 659 3.11 -41.98 11.84
CA GLU A 659 4.50 -41.78 12.29
C GLU A 659 5.46 -42.84 11.72
N ALA A 660 5.07 -44.12 11.70
CA ALA A 660 5.92 -45.19 11.17
C ALA A 660 6.22 -45.03 9.67
N THR A 661 5.25 -44.53 8.89
CA THR A 661 5.43 -44.27 7.46
C THR A 661 6.35 -43.06 7.25
N CYS A 662 6.19 -42.01 8.06
CA CYS A 662 7.05 -40.81 8.04
C CYS A 662 8.52 -41.11 8.44
N ALA A 663 8.75 -42.08 9.35
CA ALA A 663 10.08 -42.50 9.79
C ALA A 663 10.75 -43.54 8.87
N GLY A 664 9.98 -44.26 8.05
CA GLY A 664 10.42 -45.41 7.25
C GLY A 664 11.43 -45.08 6.15
N ASP A 665 11.43 -43.85 5.63
CA ASP A 665 12.32 -43.41 4.54
C ASP A 665 13.71 -42.93 5.02
N ALA A 666 13.95 -42.88 6.34
CA ALA A 666 15.27 -42.55 6.89
C ALA A 666 16.24 -43.75 6.94
N THR A 667 15.81 -44.96 6.58
CA THR A 667 16.59 -46.21 6.78
C THR A 667 17.07 -46.91 5.50
N THR A 668 16.91 -46.28 4.33
CA THR A 668 17.38 -46.82 3.04
C THR A 668 18.47 -45.98 2.35
N GLN A 669 19.25 -45.19 3.11
CA GLN A 669 20.54 -44.64 2.66
C GLN A 669 21.73 -45.30 3.35
#